data_AF-A0A3A8PY03-F1
#
_entry.id   AF-A0A3A8PY03-F1
#
_cell.length_a   1.000
_cell.length_b   1.000
_cell.length_c   1.000
_cell.angle_alpha   90.00
_cell.angle_beta   90.00
_cell.angle_gamma   90.00
#
_symmetry.space_group_name_H-M   'P 1'
#
loop_
_entity.id
_entity.type
_entity.pdbx_description
1 polymer ?
#
loop_
_entity_poly.entity_id
_entity_poly.type
_entity_poly.pdbx_seq_one_letter_code
_entity_poly.pdbx_strand_id
1 'polypeptide(L)'
;MNVGTPQAWPSSLSFTHTSEFTENGPEGLRFRISPALLNVFLPHRKGVLEDFLNRPRPCREGCIAAGAVHSLALRPDGTVWATGSNAYGQLGNGSTTSSSSPIQVTGLNGVVAVAAGGYHSLALRSDGTVWAWGANDSGQLGDGTTTRRALPVQVPGLGGIVAVVAAGSYYASVDHHSLALRSDGTVWAWGSNATGQLGDGTTTRRTLPVQVQGLSEVVALAASYKHTLAVKSNGTLWAWGSNVNYQLGDGTSTNRLTPIPVPGVSGIVAVATGNTHSLALRSDGTVWNWGWLFSVQKVELSSYASIQPTPVPVPGLTGVVSLAAGTGHSLALRSDGTLWTWGSNSHGQLGTGNRHGLANPTKISGPSGLVAVTAGDFHSLAVRYDGTLWAWGSNVNGQRGDGNTNSQTSPVQLPGLNALVAASTGAYHALVQNADGTLSAWGDNTYGQLGTGTTSSCSTPVQVPGVTSVGSVAAGGYHSLALLYDGTVRAWGNNYHGQLGNGTMNDSAVPVQVSGLNGVVAVAAGNEHSLAVRYDGTVWTWGRNYDGQLGQGTTTSSTAPVQVPGLSGIVAVAAGERYSLALHYDGTLWAWGGNAQGQLGDGSTTQRTLPVQLMGLSDIVAVDAGMSHTLAVRSDGTLWAWGLNRVGELGIGTTGIRTAPVQVTGLSGVVSVSAGTELSLAVRYDGTLWAWGNNADGALGNGTLFNSFVPMQVSVLSGVQSVSAGTSSRAGHSFALAVHSDGTASAWGANSDGQLGNGGPTTYATTPVRSLLY
;
A
#
# COMPACT_ATOMS: atom_id res chain seq x y z
N MET A 1 -4.60 72.37 -18.65
CA MET A 1 -3.20 71.93 -18.82
C MET A 1 -2.73 71.31 -17.50
N ASN A 2 -1.68 70.48 -17.56
CA ASN A 2 -0.95 69.70 -16.54
C ASN A 2 -1.30 69.96 -15.04
N VAL A 3 -1.57 68.98 -14.16
CA VAL A 3 -0.89 67.67 -13.87
C VAL A 3 0.49 67.86 -13.23
N GLY A 4 0.85 67.13 -12.15
CA GLY A 4 2.30 67.00 -11.85
C GLY A 4 2.88 66.47 -10.52
N THR A 5 2.11 66.23 -9.45
CA THR A 5 2.50 65.33 -8.31
C THR A 5 3.93 65.54 -7.68
N PRO A 6 4.63 64.60 -6.97
CA PRO A 6 5.20 64.91 -5.63
C PRO A 6 6.73 64.63 -5.46
N GLN A 7 7.27 64.79 -4.24
CA GLN A 7 8.70 64.57 -3.94
C GLN A 7 9.00 63.67 -2.71
N ALA A 8 9.82 62.64 -2.99
CA ALA A 8 10.70 61.77 -2.18
C ALA A 8 10.67 61.66 -0.63
N TRP A 9 10.91 60.42 -0.17
CA TRP A 9 11.50 60.07 1.14
C TRP A 9 13.04 60.01 1.06
N PRO A 10 13.78 60.12 2.18
CA PRO A 10 15.23 59.88 2.24
C PRO A 10 15.66 58.47 2.68
N SER A 11 16.90 58.16 2.29
CA SER A 11 17.82 57.06 2.65
C SER A 11 18.19 56.98 4.16
N SER A 12 19.02 56.08 4.69
CA SER A 12 19.93 55.00 4.19
C SER A 12 20.02 53.88 5.28
N LEU A 13 20.91 52.88 5.41
CA LEU A 13 22.25 52.44 4.91
C LEU A 13 22.16 50.92 4.57
N SER A 14 22.97 50.20 3.76
CA SER A 14 24.37 50.27 3.24
C SER A 14 25.44 49.57 4.12
N PHE A 15 26.36 48.71 3.64
CA PHE A 15 26.56 48.02 2.33
C PHE A 15 27.66 46.92 2.49
N THR A 16 28.23 46.42 1.38
CA THR A 16 29.53 45.70 1.19
C THR A 16 29.55 44.16 1.31
N HIS A 17 30.20 43.40 0.39
CA HIS A 17 30.59 43.67 -1.01
C HIS A 17 30.98 42.36 -1.77
N THR A 18 30.64 42.25 -3.08
CA THR A 18 31.32 41.49 -4.20
C THR A 18 31.78 40.02 -4.02
N SER A 19 31.78 39.15 -5.04
CA SER A 19 31.31 39.17 -6.46
C SER A 19 31.27 37.69 -6.98
N GLU A 20 31.07 37.29 -8.25
CA GLU A 20 31.01 37.99 -9.55
C GLU A 20 30.11 37.23 -10.58
N PHE A 21 30.32 37.46 -11.88
CA PHE A 21 29.63 36.85 -13.04
C PHE A 21 30.35 35.55 -13.50
N THR A 22 29.76 34.62 -14.28
CA THR A 22 29.09 34.81 -15.59
C THR A 22 27.91 33.86 -15.88
N GLU A 23 27.09 34.26 -16.85
CA GLU A 23 25.94 33.50 -17.38
C GLU A 23 26.34 32.49 -18.46
N ASN A 24 25.55 31.41 -18.61
CA ASN A 24 25.26 30.72 -19.89
C ASN A 24 24.23 29.59 -19.66
N GLY A 25 22.98 29.78 -20.07
CA GLY A 25 21.92 28.75 -19.99
C GLY A 25 20.51 29.35 -20.12
N PRO A 26 19.54 28.71 -20.80
CA PRO A 26 18.26 29.31 -21.16
C PRO A 26 17.23 29.35 -20.02
N GLU A 27 16.21 30.21 -20.17
CA GLU A 27 15.14 30.40 -19.19
C GLU A 27 14.25 29.17 -18.98
N GLY A 28 13.79 28.96 -17.74
CA GLY A 28 12.76 27.99 -17.38
C GLY A 28 11.97 28.41 -16.14
N LEU A 29 10.65 28.60 -16.31
CA LEU A 29 9.59 28.57 -15.28
C LEU A 29 9.88 29.23 -13.91
N ARG A 30 9.71 30.57 -13.83
CA ARG A 30 9.51 31.26 -12.55
C ARG A 30 8.06 31.12 -12.06
N PHE A 31 7.79 30.16 -11.18
CA PHE A 31 6.49 30.06 -10.51
C PHE A 31 6.24 31.27 -9.59
N ARG A 32 5.18 32.04 -9.86
CA ARG A 32 4.69 33.11 -8.98
C ARG A 32 3.58 32.57 -8.07
N ILE A 33 3.87 32.35 -6.80
CA ILE A 33 2.85 32.15 -5.76
C ILE A 33 2.17 33.49 -5.46
N SER A 34 0.87 33.49 -5.16
CA SER A 34 0.12 34.70 -4.85
C SER A 34 0.50 35.28 -3.47
N PRO A 35 0.59 36.61 -3.28
CA PRO A 35 1.07 37.20 -2.02
C PRO A 35 0.21 36.94 -0.77
N ALA A 36 -1.02 36.41 -0.93
CA ALA A 36 -1.94 36.16 0.17
C ALA A 36 -1.46 35.08 1.16
N LEU A 37 -0.66 34.11 0.70
CA LEU A 37 -0.24 32.94 1.49
C LEU A 37 1.01 33.17 2.37
N LEU A 38 1.67 34.34 2.28
CA LEU A 38 3.00 34.55 2.86
C LEU A 38 3.01 35.34 4.20
N ASN A 39 1.93 36.05 4.54
CA ASN A 39 1.95 37.10 5.57
C ASN A 39 1.36 36.73 6.95
N VAL A 40 1.07 35.45 7.22
CA VAL A 40 0.45 35.01 8.50
C VAL A 40 1.46 34.39 9.49
N PHE A 41 2.69 34.07 9.06
CA PHE A 41 3.68 33.39 9.91
C PHE A 41 4.91 34.27 10.27
N LEU A 42 4.99 34.66 11.55
CA LEU A 42 6.17 35.25 12.19
C LEU A 42 6.78 34.25 13.21
N PRO A 43 8.07 34.34 13.58
CA PRO A 43 9.18 34.20 12.64
C PRO A 43 10.26 33.23 13.19
N HIS A 44 9.86 32.04 13.69
CA HIS A 44 10.73 31.18 14.52
C HIS A 44 10.93 29.72 14.05
N ARG A 45 10.83 29.43 12.74
CA ARG A 45 11.22 28.09 12.22
C ARG A 45 11.64 28.01 10.74
N LYS A 46 12.10 29.12 10.14
CA LYS A 46 12.28 29.24 8.68
C LYS A 46 13.28 28.22 8.07
N GLY A 47 14.36 27.89 8.77
CA GLY A 47 15.43 27.02 8.25
C GLY A 47 15.16 25.52 8.17
N VAL A 48 13.99 25.02 8.58
CA VAL A 48 13.66 23.58 8.55
C VAL A 48 12.75 23.20 7.37
N LEU A 49 12.01 24.16 6.82
CA LEU A 49 11.03 23.90 5.75
C LEU A 49 11.68 23.90 4.35
N GLU A 50 12.74 24.70 4.15
CA GLU A 50 13.37 24.91 2.84
C GLU A 50 14.22 23.70 2.35
N ASP A 51 14.74 22.85 3.26
CA ASP A 51 15.44 21.59 2.91
C ASP A 51 14.49 20.39 2.72
N PHE A 52 13.24 20.48 3.22
CA PHE A 52 12.23 19.40 3.08
C PHE A 52 11.59 19.35 1.67
N LEU A 53 11.59 20.48 0.95
CA LEU A 53 10.86 20.66 -0.31
C LEU A 53 11.69 20.34 -1.59
N ASN A 54 12.95 19.93 -1.45
CA ASN A 54 13.92 19.89 -2.56
C ASN A 54 14.57 18.50 -2.82
N ARG A 55 13.88 17.37 -2.58
CA ARG A 55 14.43 16.02 -2.85
C ARG A 55 13.41 15.01 -3.45
N PRO A 56 13.78 14.26 -4.53
CA PRO A 56 12.97 13.17 -5.09
C PRO A 56 13.06 11.87 -4.25
N ARG A 57 12.14 10.92 -4.44
CA ARG A 57 11.99 9.73 -3.55
C ARG A 57 11.76 8.39 -4.31
N PRO A 58 12.39 7.26 -3.89
CA PRO A 58 12.24 5.93 -4.55
C PRO A 58 11.91 4.72 -3.61
N CYS A 59 11.74 3.53 -4.21
CA CYS A 59 11.27 2.25 -3.64
C CYS A 59 12.03 1.57 -2.47
N ARG A 60 11.37 0.58 -1.81
CA ARG A 60 11.88 -0.39 -0.82
C ARG A 60 11.21 -1.80 -0.90
N GLU A 61 11.70 -2.74 -0.07
CA GLU A 61 11.54 -4.21 -0.13
C GLU A 61 10.15 -4.80 0.19
N GLY A 62 9.95 -6.08 -0.16
CA GLY A 62 8.78 -6.92 0.23
C GLY A 62 7.94 -7.47 -0.93
N CYS A 63 8.08 -6.87 -2.11
CA CYS A 63 7.23 -7.08 -3.29
C CYS A 63 7.43 -8.41 -4.06
N ILE A 64 8.31 -9.32 -3.64
CA ILE A 64 8.55 -10.58 -4.37
C ILE A 64 8.88 -11.73 -3.42
N ALA A 65 8.13 -12.83 -3.53
CA ALA A 65 8.46 -14.12 -2.92
C ALA A 65 8.63 -15.22 -3.97
N ALA A 66 9.48 -16.18 -3.66
CA ALA A 66 9.87 -17.25 -4.56
C ALA A 66 9.74 -18.58 -3.81
N GLY A 67 8.95 -19.51 -4.36
CA GLY A 67 8.73 -20.85 -3.80
C GLY A 67 9.51 -21.90 -4.57
N ALA A 68 9.16 -23.17 -4.39
CA ALA A 68 9.94 -24.24 -5.00
C ALA A 68 9.78 -24.32 -6.53
N VAL A 69 8.57 -24.11 -7.00
CA VAL A 69 8.16 -24.35 -8.40
C VAL A 69 7.37 -23.18 -9.00
N HIS A 70 7.09 -22.16 -8.20
CA HIS A 70 6.33 -20.97 -8.54
C HIS A 70 6.90 -19.74 -7.83
N SER A 71 6.54 -18.56 -8.33
CA SER A 71 6.95 -17.26 -7.80
C SER A 71 5.72 -16.39 -7.65
N LEU A 72 5.71 -15.54 -6.64
CA LEU A 72 4.65 -14.59 -6.32
C LEU A 72 5.25 -13.18 -6.38
N ALA A 73 4.92 -12.43 -7.43
CA ALA A 73 5.17 -10.99 -7.47
C ALA A 73 3.98 -10.30 -6.79
N LEU A 74 4.23 -9.72 -5.62
CA LEU A 74 3.33 -8.76 -5.00
C LEU A 74 3.57 -7.40 -5.68
N ARG A 75 2.62 -6.96 -6.49
CA ARG A 75 2.71 -5.61 -7.06
C ARG A 75 2.54 -4.56 -5.96
N PRO A 76 3.11 -3.35 -6.12
CA PRO A 76 2.82 -2.21 -5.25
C PRO A 76 1.33 -2.06 -4.97
N ASP A 77 0.52 -2.24 -6.01
CA ASP A 77 -0.93 -2.14 -5.93
C ASP A 77 -1.56 -3.06 -4.87
N GLY A 78 -1.02 -4.26 -4.62
CA GLY A 78 -1.56 -5.25 -3.67
C GLY A 78 -2.08 -6.55 -4.30
N THR A 79 -1.96 -6.76 -5.62
CA THR A 79 -2.21 -8.07 -6.23
C THR A 79 -1.09 -9.04 -5.91
N VAL A 80 -1.43 -10.33 -5.86
CA VAL A 80 -0.45 -11.40 -6.08
C VAL A 80 -0.52 -11.90 -7.52
N TRP A 81 0.58 -11.73 -8.25
CA TRP A 81 0.80 -12.32 -9.56
C TRP A 81 1.66 -13.56 -9.41
N ALA A 82 1.07 -14.72 -9.63
CA ALA A 82 1.74 -16.00 -9.59
C ALA A 82 2.22 -16.42 -10.98
N THR A 83 3.41 -17.01 -11.06
CA THR A 83 3.90 -17.69 -12.27
C THR A 83 4.63 -18.96 -11.88
N GLY A 84 4.60 -19.97 -12.75
CA GLY A 84 5.26 -21.24 -12.51
C GLY A 84 4.31 -22.44 -12.52
N SER A 85 4.60 -23.43 -11.68
CA SER A 85 3.85 -24.69 -11.63
C SER A 85 2.53 -24.53 -10.89
N ASN A 86 1.50 -25.24 -11.32
CA ASN A 86 0.17 -25.17 -10.72
C ASN A 86 -0.45 -26.54 -10.39
N ALA A 87 0.33 -27.62 -10.41
CA ALA A 87 -0.19 -28.99 -10.26
C ALA A 87 -1.00 -29.26 -8.96
N TYR A 88 -0.84 -28.41 -7.93
CA TYR A 88 -1.57 -28.45 -6.68
C TYR A 88 -2.50 -27.23 -6.48
N GLY A 89 -2.62 -26.37 -7.49
CA GLY A 89 -3.37 -25.12 -7.43
C GLY A 89 -2.61 -23.94 -6.82
N GLN A 90 -1.28 -24.01 -6.72
CA GLN A 90 -0.44 -23.04 -6.00
C GLN A 90 -0.27 -21.69 -6.71
N LEU A 91 -0.68 -21.55 -7.98
CA LEU A 91 -0.88 -20.24 -8.63
C LEU A 91 -2.23 -19.61 -8.26
N GLY A 92 -3.13 -20.35 -7.62
CA GLY A 92 -4.36 -19.83 -7.01
C GLY A 92 -5.39 -19.27 -7.99
N ASN A 93 -5.30 -19.61 -9.28
CA ASN A 93 -6.16 -19.09 -10.34
C ASN A 93 -7.43 -19.93 -10.60
N GLY A 94 -7.79 -20.83 -9.68
CA GLY A 94 -8.90 -21.78 -9.84
C GLY A 94 -8.60 -22.98 -10.74
N SER A 95 -7.47 -23.02 -11.43
CA SER A 95 -7.02 -24.15 -12.25
C SER A 95 -5.87 -24.92 -11.61
N THR A 96 -5.51 -26.06 -12.19
CA THR A 96 -4.26 -26.78 -11.91
C THR A 96 -3.25 -26.71 -13.06
N THR A 97 -3.48 -25.82 -14.04
CA THR A 97 -2.64 -25.64 -15.23
C THR A 97 -1.50 -24.67 -14.93
N SER A 98 -0.25 -25.10 -15.13
CA SER A 98 0.94 -24.25 -14.99
C SER A 98 0.91 -23.07 -15.97
N SER A 99 1.47 -21.92 -15.57
CA SER A 99 1.50 -20.71 -16.41
C SER A 99 2.88 -20.08 -16.47
N SER A 100 3.41 -20.01 -17.70
CA SER A 100 4.72 -19.43 -18.01
C SER A 100 4.74 -17.92 -18.20
N SER A 101 3.58 -17.29 -18.05
CA SER A 101 3.43 -15.84 -17.90
C SER A 101 2.85 -15.56 -16.51
N PRO A 102 3.13 -14.40 -15.90
CA PRO A 102 2.45 -13.96 -14.69
C PRO A 102 0.93 -13.97 -14.87
N ILE A 103 0.25 -14.70 -14.01
CA ILE A 103 -1.21 -14.73 -13.90
C ILE A 103 -1.62 -14.30 -12.49
N GLN A 104 -2.78 -13.65 -12.39
CA GLN A 104 -3.30 -13.22 -11.10
C GLN A 104 -3.79 -14.40 -10.26
N VAL A 105 -3.50 -14.38 -8.96
CA VAL A 105 -4.14 -15.24 -7.97
C VAL A 105 -5.61 -14.82 -7.85
N THR A 106 -6.54 -15.71 -8.19
CA THR A 106 -7.97 -15.37 -8.27
C THR A 106 -8.59 -15.23 -6.87
N GLY A 107 -9.34 -14.15 -6.66
CA GLY A 107 -10.09 -13.93 -5.41
C GLY A 107 -9.25 -13.50 -4.21
N LEU A 108 -8.01 -13.04 -4.41
CA LEU A 108 -7.13 -12.57 -3.35
C LEU A 108 -6.33 -11.34 -3.78
N ASN A 109 -6.74 -10.21 -3.22
CA ASN A 109 -6.19 -8.89 -3.48
C ASN A 109 -6.10 -8.14 -2.14
N GLY A 110 -5.28 -7.08 -2.08
CA GLY A 110 -4.98 -6.36 -0.83
C GLY A 110 -3.94 -7.08 0.02
N VAL A 111 -2.92 -7.62 -0.64
CA VAL A 111 -1.79 -8.33 -0.03
C VAL A 111 -0.65 -7.36 0.25
N VAL A 112 0.02 -7.48 1.41
CA VAL A 112 1.18 -6.64 1.81
C VAL A 112 2.48 -7.41 1.94
N ALA A 113 2.39 -8.71 2.16
CA ALA A 113 3.53 -9.61 2.04
C ALA A 113 3.07 -10.93 1.43
N VAL A 114 3.82 -11.41 0.45
CA VAL A 114 3.69 -12.75 -0.09
C VAL A 114 4.76 -13.64 0.53
N ALA A 115 4.43 -14.92 0.75
CA ALA A 115 5.42 -15.95 1.02
C ALA A 115 5.05 -17.20 0.22
N ALA A 116 6.03 -17.77 -0.48
CA ALA A 116 5.82 -18.93 -1.34
C ALA A 116 6.59 -20.12 -0.77
N GLY A 117 5.86 -21.19 -0.44
CA GLY A 117 6.43 -22.42 0.09
C GLY A 117 6.72 -23.44 -1.01
N GLY A 118 6.76 -24.72 -0.62
CA GLY A 118 7.10 -25.81 -1.54
C GLY A 118 6.03 -26.03 -2.61
N TYR A 119 4.78 -26.21 -2.18
CA TYR A 119 3.61 -26.36 -3.06
C TYR A 119 2.40 -25.59 -2.54
N HIS A 120 2.62 -24.67 -1.61
CA HIS A 120 1.61 -23.75 -1.10
C HIS A 120 2.12 -22.33 -1.15
N SER A 121 1.18 -21.41 -1.08
CA SER A 121 1.38 -19.97 -1.10
C SER A 121 0.67 -19.39 0.10
N LEU A 122 1.28 -18.40 0.75
CA LEU A 122 0.65 -17.54 1.72
C LEU A 122 0.64 -16.11 1.21
N ALA A 123 -0.43 -15.40 1.55
CA ALA A 123 -0.47 -13.96 1.58
C ALA A 123 -0.76 -13.52 3.01
N LEU A 124 0.04 -12.58 3.50
CA LEU A 124 -0.47 -11.63 4.47
C LEU A 124 -1.29 -10.60 3.69
N ARG A 125 -2.61 -10.68 3.81
CA ARG A 125 -3.44 -9.53 3.46
C ARG A 125 -3.12 -8.41 4.44
N SER A 126 -3.21 -7.16 3.98
CA SER A 126 -2.97 -6.02 4.86
C SER A 126 -3.78 -6.12 6.15
N ASP A 127 -5.02 -6.60 6.01
CA ASP A 127 -6.03 -6.95 7.01
C ASP A 127 -5.58 -7.81 8.21
N GLY A 128 -4.31 -8.21 8.26
CA GLY A 128 -3.74 -8.98 9.35
C GLY A 128 -4.27 -10.40 9.42
N THR A 129 -5.01 -10.86 8.40
CA THR A 129 -5.42 -12.24 8.19
C THR A 129 -4.48 -12.89 7.19
N VAL A 130 -4.22 -14.16 7.41
CA VAL A 130 -3.39 -14.96 6.50
C VAL A 130 -4.32 -15.71 5.55
N TRP A 131 -3.97 -15.73 4.28
CA TRP A 131 -4.65 -16.48 3.24
C TRP A 131 -3.69 -17.46 2.60
N ALA A 132 -4.17 -18.64 2.26
CA ALA A 132 -3.34 -19.77 1.86
C ALA A 132 -3.96 -20.54 0.69
N TRP A 133 -3.14 -21.00 -0.26
CA TRP A 133 -3.58 -21.85 -1.38
C TRP A 133 -2.50 -22.82 -1.84
N GLY A 134 -2.87 -23.78 -2.67
CA GLY A 134 -2.03 -24.91 -3.09
C GLY A 134 -2.28 -26.18 -2.27
N ALA A 135 -1.20 -26.89 -1.95
CA ALA A 135 -1.22 -28.13 -1.18
C ALA A 135 -1.63 -27.90 0.30
N ASN A 136 -2.39 -28.83 0.87
CA ASN A 136 -2.88 -28.78 2.26
C ASN A 136 -2.75 -30.12 3.00
N ASP A 137 -1.98 -31.07 2.46
CA ASP A 137 -1.91 -32.45 2.97
C ASP A 137 -1.40 -32.51 4.43
N SER A 138 -0.65 -31.49 4.85
CA SER A 138 -0.13 -31.27 6.21
C SER A 138 -1.05 -30.40 7.08
N GLY A 139 -2.13 -29.85 6.54
CA GLY A 139 -2.88 -28.74 7.16
C GLY A 139 -2.19 -27.38 7.03
N GLN A 140 -1.22 -27.23 6.11
CA GLN A 140 -0.40 -26.02 5.99
C GLN A 140 -1.18 -24.78 5.49
N LEU A 141 -2.39 -24.96 4.98
CA LEU A 141 -3.30 -23.85 4.68
C LEU A 141 -4.12 -23.40 5.90
N GLY A 142 -4.10 -24.14 7.01
CA GLY A 142 -4.67 -23.71 8.30
C GLY A 142 -6.20 -23.56 8.35
N ASP A 143 -6.90 -23.97 7.30
CA ASP A 143 -8.35 -23.82 7.10
C ASP A 143 -9.21 -24.82 7.91
N GLY A 144 -8.62 -25.45 8.93
CA GLY A 144 -9.21 -26.55 9.69
C GLY A 144 -9.12 -27.91 8.99
N THR A 145 -8.85 -27.95 7.67
CA THR A 145 -8.90 -29.16 6.86
C THR A 145 -7.51 -29.69 6.48
N THR A 146 -7.49 -30.73 5.62
CA THR A 146 -6.30 -31.12 4.85
C THR A 146 -6.60 -31.12 3.34
N THR A 147 -7.58 -30.34 2.90
CA THR A 147 -8.06 -30.31 1.51
C THR A 147 -7.28 -29.26 0.73
N ARG A 148 -6.60 -29.67 -0.35
CA ARG A 148 -5.88 -28.78 -1.26
C ARG A 148 -6.82 -27.74 -1.87
N ARG A 149 -6.33 -26.54 -2.15
CA ARG A 149 -7.16 -25.43 -2.68
C ARG A 149 -6.48 -24.79 -3.88
N ALA A 150 -7.13 -24.84 -5.04
CA ALA A 150 -6.71 -24.08 -6.24
C ALA A 150 -7.16 -22.61 -6.23
N LEU A 151 -7.79 -22.19 -5.13
CA LEU A 151 -8.13 -20.80 -4.82
C LEU A 151 -7.68 -20.51 -3.37
N PRO A 152 -7.32 -19.26 -3.05
CA PRO A 152 -7.13 -18.75 -1.69
C PRO A 152 -8.24 -19.15 -0.73
N VAL A 153 -7.86 -19.76 0.39
CA VAL A 153 -8.70 -19.95 1.58
C VAL A 153 -8.12 -19.15 2.75
N GLN A 154 -8.98 -18.55 3.56
CA GLN A 154 -8.55 -17.83 4.76
C GLN A 154 -8.05 -18.81 5.83
N VAL A 155 -7.06 -18.39 6.62
CA VAL A 155 -6.60 -19.07 7.83
C VAL A 155 -7.41 -18.55 9.03
N PRO A 156 -8.43 -19.29 9.53
CA PRO A 156 -9.25 -18.86 10.66
C PRO A 156 -8.46 -18.80 11.98
N GLY A 157 -8.88 -17.94 12.91
CA GLY A 157 -8.30 -17.83 14.25
C GLY A 157 -7.07 -16.91 14.37
N LEU A 158 -6.67 -16.24 13.29
CA LEU A 158 -5.60 -15.23 13.28
C LEU A 158 -6.15 -13.82 13.02
N GLY A 159 -5.44 -12.82 13.52
CA GLY A 159 -5.72 -11.40 13.29
C GLY A 159 -4.63 -10.53 13.90
N GLY A 160 -4.36 -9.37 13.28
CA GLY A 160 -3.25 -8.49 13.65
C GLY A 160 -1.87 -9.01 13.24
N ILE A 161 -1.79 -9.84 12.20
CA ILE A 161 -0.52 -10.36 11.67
C ILE A 161 0.21 -9.27 10.87
N VAL A 162 1.54 -9.20 11.01
CA VAL A 162 2.43 -8.21 10.39
C VAL A 162 3.53 -8.82 9.51
N ALA A 163 3.79 -10.13 9.63
CA ALA A 163 4.57 -10.89 8.65
C ALA A 163 4.09 -12.34 8.58
N VAL A 164 4.23 -12.99 7.42
CA VAL A 164 3.95 -14.42 7.22
C VAL A 164 5.15 -15.14 6.64
N VAL A 165 5.30 -16.43 6.94
CA VAL A 165 6.31 -17.30 6.33
C VAL A 165 5.68 -18.62 5.89
N ALA A 166 5.84 -18.94 4.61
CA ALA A 166 5.35 -20.17 3.98
C ALA A 166 6.47 -21.22 3.96
N ALA A 167 6.60 -22.00 5.04
CA ALA A 167 7.70 -22.93 5.21
C ALA A 167 7.43 -24.25 4.46
N GLY A 168 8.14 -24.48 3.36
CA GLY A 168 8.01 -25.70 2.56
C GLY A 168 9.26 -26.03 1.76
N SER A 169 9.19 -27.14 1.01
CA SER A 169 10.30 -27.69 0.22
C SER A 169 9.73 -28.57 -0.90
N TYR A 170 10.38 -28.56 -2.08
CA TYR A 170 10.03 -29.42 -3.22
C TYR A 170 9.91 -30.91 -2.86
N TYR A 171 10.77 -31.40 -1.97
CA TYR A 171 10.98 -32.84 -1.76
C TYR A 171 10.06 -33.50 -0.72
N ALA A 172 9.22 -32.73 -0.01
CA ALA A 172 8.43 -33.26 1.11
C ALA A 172 7.02 -32.64 1.18
N SER A 173 6.05 -33.25 0.51
CA SER A 173 4.67 -32.74 0.37
C SER A 173 3.83 -32.67 1.66
N VAL A 174 4.27 -33.36 2.72
CA VAL A 174 3.55 -33.51 4.01
C VAL A 174 4.25 -32.85 5.20
N ASP A 175 5.40 -32.22 4.96
CA ASP A 175 6.22 -31.57 5.98
C ASP A 175 6.20 -30.04 5.83
N HIS A 176 5.15 -29.47 5.25
CA HIS A 176 5.01 -28.02 5.13
C HIS A 176 4.32 -27.45 6.36
N HIS A 177 4.73 -26.25 6.75
CA HIS A 177 4.09 -25.50 7.82
C HIS A 177 4.04 -24.01 7.44
N SER A 178 3.34 -23.24 8.25
CA SER A 178 3.05 -21.84 7.98
C SER A 178 3.08 -21.06 9.29
N LEU A 179 3.60 -19.84 9.22
CA LEU A 179 3.82 -18.97 10.38
C LEU A 179 3.24 -17.58 10.16
N ALA A 180 2.87 -16.97 11.27
CA ALA A 180 2.40 -15.61 11.35
C ALA A 180 3.07 -14.89 12.54
N LEU A 181 3.76 -13.79 12.28
CA LEU A 181 4.18 -12.83 13.30
C LEU A 181 3.04 -11.85 13.56
N ARG A 182 2.62 -11.71 14.81
CA ARG A 182 1.58 -10.78 15.23
C ARG A 182 2.19 -9.44 15.69
N SER A 183 1.43 -8.36 15.58
CA SER A 183 1.85 -6.99 15.95
C SER A 183 2.23 -6.82 17.42
N ASP A 184 1.77 -7.70 18.30
CA ASP A 184 2.17 -7.81 19.71
C ASP A 184 3.51 -8.55 19.92
N GLY A 185 4.17 -8.95 18.84
CA GLY A 185 5.41 -9.72 18.86
C GLY A 185 5.24 -11.19 19.27
N THR A 186 4.01 -11.70 19.36
CA THR A 186 3.74 -13.14 19.50
C THR A 186 3.78 -13.83 18.14
N VAL A 187 4.09 -15.13 18.13
CA VAL A 187 4.17 -15.93 16.91
C VAL A 187 3.10 -17.00 16.94
N TRP A 188 2.49 -17.27 15.79
CA TRP A 188 1.48 -18.30 15.60
C TRP A 188 1.87 -19.21 14.43
N ALA A 189 1.50 -20.49 14.51
CA ALA A 189 1.96 -21.52 13.57
C ALA A 189 0.87 -22.57 13.29
N TRP A 190 0.89 -23.16 12.09
CA TRP A 190 0.02 -24.28 11.69
C TRP A 190 0.66 -25.15 10.58
N GLY A 191 0.08 -26.32 10.33
CA GLY A 191 0.59 -27.34 9.41
C GLY A 191 1.29 -28.50 10.12
N SER A 192 2.33 -29.04 9.49
CA SER A 192 3.13 -30.14 10.06
C SER A 192 3.79 -29.71 11.38
N ASN A 193 3.75 -30.60 12.39
CA ASN A 193 4.40 -30.40 13.69
C ASN A 193 5.22 -31.61 14.13
N ALA A 194 5.53 -32.54 13.20
CA ALA A 194 6.18 -33.82 13.53
C ALA A 194 7.56 -33.67 14.22
N THR A 195 8.16 -32.48 14.15
CA THR A 195 9.43 -32.13 14.80
C THR A 195 9.32 -30.94 15.76
N GLY A 196 8.10 -30.51 16.13
CA GLY A 196 7.87 -29.37 17.03
C GLY A 196 7.96 -27.99 16.36
N GLN A 197 7.96 -27.93 15.03
CA GLN A 197 8.15 -26.68 14.27
C GLN A 197 7.05 -25.63 14.48
N LEU A 198 5.92 -26.00 15.09
CA LEU A 198 4.87 -25.05 15.47
C LEU A 198 5.12 -24.37 16.83
N GLY A 199 6.13 -24.79 17.60
CA GLY A 199 6.54 -24.12 18.85
C GLY A 199 5.51 -24.18 19.98
N ASP A 200 4.50 -25.06 19.87
CA ASP A 200 3.33 -25.13 20.75
C ASP A 200 3.50 -26.08 21.95
N GLY A 201 4.72 -26.56 22.20
CA GLY A 201 5.04 -27.56 23.22
C GLY A 201 4.69 -29.00 22.83
N THR A 202 4.16 -29.24 21.64
CA THR A 202 3.73 -30.58 21.18
C THR A 202 4.42 -31.01 19.89
N THR A 203 4.16 -32.26 19.47
CA THR A 203 4.41 -32.74 18.10
C THR A 203 3.11 -32.90 17.29
N THR A 204 2.00 -32.40 17.81
CA THR A 204 0.67 -32.58 17.21
C THR A 204 0.49 -31.64 16.02
N ARG A 205 0.35 -32.20 14.82
CA ARG A 205 0.00 -31.47 13.59
C ARG A 205 -1.28 -30.64 13.82
N ARG A 206 -1.26 -29.36 13.48
CA ARG A 206 -2.42 -28.47 13.66
C ARG A 206 -2.96 -28.03 12.30
N THR A 207 -4.21 -28.39 12.00
CA THR A 207 -4.92 -27.87 10.82
C THR A 207 -5.54 -26.49 11.07
N LEU A 208 -5.42 -25.96 12.29
CA LEU A 208 -5.76 -24.60 12.70
C LEU A 208 -4.53 -23.94 13.36
N PRO A 209 -4.43 -22.60 13.39
CA PRO A 209 -3.38 -21.88 14.09
C PRO A 209 -3.31 -22.18 15.59
N VAL A 210 -2.09 -22.30 16.10
CA VAL A 210 -1.76 -22.36 17.53
C VAL A 210 -0.69 -21.31 17.86
N GLN A 211 -0.73 -20.75 19.06
CA GLN A 211 0.26 -19.80 19.53
C GLN A 211 1.55 -20.52 19.94
N VAL A 212 2.69 -19.98 19.51
CA VAL A 212 4.03 -20.38 19.94
C VAL A 212 4.21 -20.03 21.41
N GLN A 213 4.61 -20.99 22.24
CA GLN A 213 4.68 -20.80 23.69
C GLN A 213 5.91 -19.98 24.12
N GLY A 214 5.76 -19.16 25.17
CA GLY A 214 6.87 -18.48 25.84
C GLY A 214 7.60 -17.39 25.03
N LEU A 215 7.07 -17.00 23.87
CA LEU A 215 7.72 -16.06 22.95
C LEU A 215 6.87 -14.82 22.67
N SER A 216 7.53 -13.67 22.73
CA SER A 216 7.00 -12.31 22.67
C SER A 216 8.06 -11.37 22.11
N GLU A 217 7.69 -10.12 21.79
CA GLU A 217 8.62 -9.06 21.32
C GLU A 217 9.37 -9.41 20.01
N VAL A 218 8.88 -10.38 19.24
CA VAL A 218 9.45 -10.75 17.94
C VAL A 218 9.18 -9.65 16.91
N VAL A 219 10.18 -9.35 16.08
CA VAL A 219 10.13 -8.33 15.02
C VAL A 219 10.44 -8.90 13.63
N ALA A 220 11.04 -10.08 13.52
CA ALA A 220 11.25 -10.78 12.25
C ALA A 220 11.21 -12.30 12.42
N LEU A 221 10.78 -13.01 11.38
CA LEU A 221 10.74 -14.47 11.29
C LEU A 221 11.43 -14.96 10.01
N ALA A 222 12.03 -16.15 10.08
CA ALA A 222 12.37 -16.95 8.91
C ALA A 222 12.15 -18.43 9.23
N ALA A 223 11.74 -19.23 8.25
CA ALA A 223 11.50 -20.66 8.45
C ALA A 223 11.62 -21.43 7.15
N SER A 224 12.13 -22.65 7.27
CA SER A 224 12.03 -23.68 6.23
C SER A 224 11.20 -24.84 6.76
N TYR A 225 10.81 -25.77 5.89
CA TYR A 225 9.78 -26.80 6.10
C TYR A 225 9.74 -27.45 7.50
N LYS A 226 10.89 -27.66 8.17
CA LYS A 226 10.98 -28.27 9.51
C LYS A 226 11.51 -27.40 10.65
N HIS A 227 11.86 -26.13 10.46
CA HIS A 227 12.38 -25.30 11.56
C HIS A 227 12.16 -23.80 11.36
N THR A 228 12.19 -23.08 12.49
CA THR A 228 11.82 -21.66 12.58
C THR A 228 12.85 -20.87 13.38
N LEU A 229 13.10 -19.65 12.93
CA LEU A 229 13.91 -18.62 13.57
C LEU A 229 13.04 -17.39 13.87
N ALA A 230 13.29 -16.73 14.99
CA ALA A 230 12.65 -15.49 15.39
C ALA A 230 13.67 -14.49 15.96
N VAL A 231 13.62 -13.24 15.51
CA VAL A 231 14.44 -12.13 16.03
C VAL A 231 13.57 -11.29 16.94
N LYS A 232 14.02 -11.00 18.16
CA LYS A 232 13.35 -10.07 19.07
C LYS A 232 13.80 -8.63 18.86
N SER A 233 12.98 -7.67 19.27
CA SER A 233 13.25 -6.22 19.23
C SER A 233 14.58 -5.80 19.87
N ASN A 234 15.04 -6.55 20.87
CA ASN A 234 16.34 -6.38 21.53
C ASN A 234 17.54 -6.98 20.77
N GLY A 235 17.33 -7.48 19.54
CA GLY A 235 18.36 -8.08 18.70
C GLY A 235 18.82 -9.48 19.13
N THR A 236 18.08 -10.16 20.02
CA THR A 236 18.32 -11.59 20.36
C THR A 236 17.64 -12.52 19.37
N LEU A 237 18.27 -13.67 19.12
CA LEU A 237 17.78 -14.71 18.21
C LEU A 237 17.20 -15.89 18.99
N TRP A 238 16.08 -16.43 18.50
CA TRP A 238 15.38 -17.59 19.05
C TRP A 238 15.07 -18.60 17.95
N ALA A 239 15.00 -19.90 18.28
CA ALA A 239 14.77 -20.96 17.31
C ALA A 239 13.98 -22.15 17.88
N TRP A 240 13.24 -22.88 17.02
CA TRP A 240 12.54 -24.12 17.37
C TRP A 240 12.22 -25.02 16.17
N GLY A 241 11.76 -26.24 16.44
CA GLY A 241 11.45 -27.28 15.46
C GLY A 241 12.53 -28.37 15.37
N SER A 242 12.71 -28.89 14.16
CA SER A 242 13.74 -29.88 13.85
C SER A 242 15.13 -29.32 14.09
N ASN A 243 15.98 -30.13 14.71
CA ASN A 243 17.36 -29.81 14.99
C ASN A 243 18.31 -30.96 14.59
N VAL A 244 17.85 -31.98 13.86
CA VAL A 244 18.67 -33.15 13.49
C VAL A 244 19.89 -32.79 12.63
N ASN A 245 19.84 -31.63 11.96
CA ASN A 245 20.91 -31.03 11.19
C ASN A 245 21.58 -29.85 11.93
N TYR A 246 21.34 -29.71 13.25
CA TYR A 246 21.77 -28.62 14.13
C TYR A 246 21.27 -27.22 13.70
N GLN A 247 20.20 -27.17 12.90
CA GLN A 247 19.74 -25.94 12.25
C GLN A 247 19.11 -24.90 13.19
N LEU A 248 18.89 -25.24 14.48
CA LEU A 248 18.50 -24.29 15.51
C LEU A 248 19.69 -23.55 16.15
N GLY A 249 20.91 -24.09 16.05
CA GLY A 249 22.13 -23.43 16.51
C GLY A 249 22.36 -23.46 18.03
N ASP A 250 21.71 -24.39 18.75
CA ASP A 250 21.76 -24.46 20.21
C ASP A 250 22.86 -25.35 20.79
N GLY A 251 23.80 -25.80 19.96
CA GLY A 251 24.85 -26.74 20.32
C GLY A 251 24.40 -28.20 20.37
N THR A 252 23.13 -28.51 20.09
CA THR A 252 22.56 -29.86 20.14
C THR A 252 21.95 -30.28 18.81
N SER A 253 21.70 -31.58 18.64
CA SER A 253 20.88 -32.13 17.56
C SER A 253 19.42 -32.38 17.97
N THR A 254 19.01 -31.89 19.15
CA THR A 254 17.71 -32.22 19.77
C THR A 254 16.62 -31.27 19.31
N ASN A 255 15.54 -31.82 18.72
CA ASN A 255 14.37 -31.04 18.31
C ASN A 255 13.79 -30.25 19.50
N ARG A 256 13.30 -29.04 19.25
CA ARG A 256 12.74 -28.16 20.28
C ARG A 256 11.27 -27.91 20.00
N LEU A 257 10.40 -28.36 20.90
CA LEU A 257 8.95 -28.20 20.79
C LEU A 257 8.46 -26.80 21.20
N THR A 258 9.33 -26.02 21.84
CA THR A 258 9.13 -24.61 22.19
C THR A 258 10.37 -23.79 21.80
N PRO A 259 10.25 -22.47 21.63
CA PRO A 259 11.37 -21.56 21.38
C PRO A 259 12.43 -21.59 22.48
N ILE A 260 13.67 -21.58 22.03
CA ILE A 260 14.86 -21.38 22.87
C ILE A 260 15.71 -20.23 22.33
N PRO A 261 16.48 -19.51 23.18
CA PRO A 261 17.42 -18.52 22.72
C PRO A 261 18.62 -19.21 22.05
N VAL A 262 19.08 -18.66 20.92
CA VAL A 262 20.24 -19.17 20.20
C VAL A 262 21.51 -18.56 20.81
N PRO A 263 22.45 -19.38 21.35
CA PRO A 263 23.63 -18.88 22.04
C PRO A 263 24.65 -18.24 21.09
N GLY A 264 25.50 -17.38 21.65
CA GLY A 264 26.69 -16.84 20.96
C GLY A 264 26.44 -15.72 19.96
N VAL A 265 25.18 -15.29 19.72
CA VAL A 265 24.85 -14.27 18.72
C VAL A 265 23.86 -13.22 19.24
N SER A 266 24.08 -11.95 18.87
CA SER A 266 23.27 -10.80 19.30
C SER A 266 23.41 -9.61 18.34
N GLY A 267 22.48 -8.66 18.43
CA GLY A 267 22.39 -7.53 17.49
C GLY A 267 21.91 -7.94 16.10
N ILE A 268 21.08 -8.99 16.04
CA ILE A 268 20.48 -9.46 14.78
C ILE A 268 19.41 -8.46 14.32
N VAL A 269 19.38 -8.20 13.01
CA VAL A 269 18.39 -7.33 12.34
C VAL A 269 17.58 -8.06 11.25
N ALA A 270 18.10 -9.17 10.69
CA ALA A 270 17.37 -10.02 9.75
C ALA A 270 17.85 -11.49 9.83
N VAL A 271 17.04 -12.42 9.32
CA VAL A 271 17.29 -13.87 9.31
C VAL A 271 16.80 -14.51 8.01
N ALA A 272 17.39 -15.63 7.61
CA ALA A 272 16.95 -16.45 6.48
C ALA A 272 17.29 -17.94 6.71
N THR A 273 16.60 -18.84 6.01
CA THR A 273 16.65 -20.30 6.27
C THR A 273 16.62 -21.13 4.97
N GLY A 274 17.56 -22.05 4.79
CA GLY A 274 17.42 -23.16 3.85
C GLY A 274 16.85 -24.40 4.54
N ASN A 275 16.76 -25.55 3.86
CA ASN A 275 16.14 -26.77 4.43
C ASN A 275 16.92 -27.38 5.59
N THR A 276 18.20 -27.08 5.70
CA THR A 276 19.14 -27.74 6.61
C THR A 276 20.08 -26.76 7.31
N HIS A 277 20.03 -25.48 6.94
CA HIS A 277 20.92 -24.42 7.41
C HIS A 277 20.15 -23.13 7.67
N SER A 278 20.77 -22.27 8.47
CA SER A 278 20.20 -21.02 8.97
C SER A 278 21.20 -19.88 8.80
N LEU A 279 20.70 -18.66 8.59
CA LEU A 279 21.46 -17.42 8.39
C LEU A 279 20.92 -16.30 9.30
N ALA A 280 21.81 -15.42 9.77
CA ALA A 280 21.45 -14.17 10.42
C ALA A 280 22.34 -13.01 9.94
N LEU A 281 21.75 -11.82 9.84
CA LEU A 281 22.42 -10.55 9.58
C LEU A 281 22.46 -9.72 10.87
N ARG A 282 23.64 -9.21 11.22
CA ARG A 282 23.84 -8.29 12.35
C ARG A 282 23.81 -6.83 11.91
N SER A 283 23.51 -5.93 12.83
CA SER A 283 23.45 -4.48 12.59
C SER A 283 24.76 -3.85 12.13
N ASP A 284 25.90 -4.54 12.28
CA ASP A 284 27.22 -4.14 11.73
C ASP A 284 27.48 -4.68 10.30
N GLY A 285 26.47 -5.28 9.67
CA GLY A 285 26.57 -5.83 8.32
C GLY A 285 27.35 -7.15 8.22
N THR A 286 27.62 -7.82 9.35
CA THR A 286 28.21 -9.17 9.37
C THR A 286 27.15 -10.26 9.23
N VAL A 287 27.45 -11.31 8.46
CA VAL A 287 26.57 -12.47 8.26
C VAL A 287 27.07 -13.66 9.09
N TRP A 288 26.14 -14.39 9.71
CA TRP A 288 26.40 -15.59 10.50
C TRP A 288 25.59 -16.76 9.93
N ASN A 289 26.12 -17.97 9.97
CA ASN A 289 25.42 -19.18 9.51
C ASN A 289 25.63 -20.38 10.45
N TRP A 290 24.72 -21.35 10.40
CA TRP A 290 24.82 -22.62 11.14
C TRP A 290 23.93 -23.72 10.54
N GLY A 291 23.96 -24.92 11.13
CA GLY A 291 23.30 -26.13 10.64
C GLY A 291 24.17 -26.97 9.70
N TRP A 292 23.56 -27.84 8.92
CA TRP A 292 24.20 -28.72 7.93
C TRP A 292 24.38 -27.94 6.63
N LEU A 293 25.53 -27.30 6.49
CA LEU A 293 25.88 -26.49 5.32
C LEU A 293 26.34 -27.38 4.16
N PHE A 294 25.86 -27.08 2.95
CA PHE A 294 26.22 -27.81 1.73
C PHE A 294 27.69 -27.61 1.35
N SER A 295 28.56 -28.47 1.87
CA SER A 295 29.98 -28.49 1.52
C SER A 295 30.21 -29.24 0.21
N VAL A 296 30.60 -28.52 -0.84
CA VAL A 296 31.29 -29.14 -1.97
C VAL A 296 32.75 -29.34 -1.57
N GLN A 297 33.08 -30.53 -1.05
CA GLN A 297 34.47 -30.99 -1.02
C GLN A 297 34.63 -32.37 -1.64
N LYS A 298 35.88 -32.63 -2.02
CA LYS A 298 36.28 -33.64 -2.98
C LYS A 298 36.03 -35.04 -2.45
N VAL A 299 35.74 -35.91 -3.42
CA VAL A 299 36.09 -37.34 -3.50
C VAL A 299 37.08 -37.80 -2.41
N GLU A 300 36.70 -38.91 -1.77
CA GLU A 300 37.38 -39.71 -0.72
C GLU A 300 37.09 -39.34 0.75
N LEU A 301 36.79 -40.41 1.51
CA LEU A 301 36.58 -40.50 2.97
C LEU A 301 35.37 -39.75 3.58
N SER A 302 34.32 -40.53 3.90
CA SER A 302 33.12 -40.21 4.71
C SER A 302 32.50 -38.81 4.54
N SER A 303 31.28 -38.76 4.00
CA SER A 303 30.51 -37.55 3.70
C SER A 303 30.11 -36.71 4.93
N TYR A 304 31.06 -35.97 5.47
CA TYR A 304 30.82 -34.89 6.42
C TYR A 304 30.45 -33.62 5.66
N ALA A 305 29.15 -33.31 5.63
CA ALA A 305 28.73 -31.92 5.48
C ALA A 305 29.32 -31.08 6.62
N SER A 306 29.56 -29.79 6.39
CA SER A 306 29.97 -28.89 7.47
C SER A 306 28.76 -28.61 8.37
N ILE A 307 28.59 -29.46 9.38
CA ILE A 307 27.67 -29.25 10.48
C ILE A 307 28.28 -28.19 11.40
N GLN A 308 27.54 -27.12 11.62
CA GLN A 308 27.86 -26.06 12.57
C GLN A 308 26.81 -26.09 13.70
N PRO A 309 27.14 -26.62 14.89
CA PRO A 309 26.19 -26.76 16.00
C PRO A 309 25.62 -25.46 16.57
N THR A 310 26.31 -24.34 16.33
CA THR A 310 26.02 -22.99 16.83
C THR A 310 26.31 -21.97 15.73
N PRO A 311 25.75 -20.74 15.79
CA PRO A 311 26.12 -19.65 14.87
C PRO A 311 27.64 -19.44 14.77
N VAL A 312 28.15 -19.41 13.54
CA VAL A 312 29.53 -18.99 13.24
C VAL A 312 29.53 -17.83 12.23
N PRO A 313 30.49 -16.90 12.30
CA PRO A 313 30.57 -15.77 11.35
C PRO A 313 31.03 -16.28 9.99
N VAL A 314 30.38 -15.78 8.92
CA VAL A 314 30.75 -16.10 7.53
C VAL A 314 32.00 -15.30 7.14
N PRO A 315 33.17 -15.92 6.95
CA PRO A 315 34.42 -15.17 6.81
C PRO A 315 34.46 -14.31 5.55
N GLY A 316 34.91 -13.06 5.68
CA GLY A 316 35.10 -12.12 4.57
C GLY A 316 33.83 -11.44 4.04
N LEU A 317 32.63 -11.80 4.52
CA LEU A 317 31.36 -11.22 4.08
C LEU A 317 30.88 -10.13 5.05
N THR A 318 31.12 -8.87 4.70
CA THR A 318 30.81 -7.68 5.52
C THR A 318 30.09 -6.59 4.72
N GLY A 319 29.38 -5.69 5.39
CA GLY A 319 28.61 -4.63 4.73
C GLY A 319 27.38 -5.16 3.99
N VAL A 320 26.82 -6.28 4.44
CA VAL A 320 25.56 -6.85 3.93
C VAL A 320 24.38 -6.04 4.47
N VAL A 321 23.38 -5.81 3.62
CA VAL A 321 22.15 -5.06 3.94
C VAL A 321 20.87 -5.89 3.80
N SER A 322 20.89 -6.97 3.02
CA SER A 322 19.75 -7.88 2.84
C SER A 322 20.23 -9.32 2.57
N LEU A 323 19.44 -10.31 3.00
CA LEU A 323 19.73 -11.74 2.91
C LEU A 323 18.52 -12.51 2.37
N ALA A 324 18.78 -13.56 1.58
CA ALA A 324 17.76 -14.56 1.23
C ALA A 324 18.37 -15.97 1.19
N ALA A 325 17.54 -17.01 1.31
CA ALA A 325 17.97 -18.40 1.20
C ALA A 325 16.90 -19.25 0.51
N GLY A 326 17.35 -20.18 -0.33
CA GLY A 326 16.53 -21.24 -0.91
C GLY A 326 16.86 -22.60 -0.31
N THR A 327 16.20 -23.66 -0.80
CA THR A 327 16.26 -25.06 -0.32
C THR A 327 17.66 -25.53 0.11
N GLY A 328 18.71 -25.13 -0.61
CA GLY A 328 20.10 -25.39 -0.22
C GLY A 328 21.09 -24.31 -0.69
N HIS A 329 20.63 -23.08 -0.91
CA HIS A 329 21.49 -21.97 -1.35
C HIS A 329 21.18 -20.67 -0.60
N SER A 330 22.10 -19.71 -0.69
CA SER A 330 22.07 -18.44 0.04
C SER A 330 22.45 -17.29 -0.87
N LEU A 331 21.82 -16.14 -0.65
CA LEU A 331 22.05 -14.85 -1.31
C LEU A 331 22.35 -13.79 -0.24
N ALA A 332 23.32 -12.92 -0.51
CA ALA A 332 23.59 -11.73 0.31
C ALA A 332 23.82 -10.51 -0.58
N LEU A 333 23.04 -9.45 -0.35
CA LEU A 333 23.19 -8.15 -0.99
C LEU A 333 24.01 -7.22 -0.10
N ARG A 334 25.06 -6.62 -0.66
CA ARG A 334 25.91 -5.63 0.02
C ARG A 334 25.46 -4.20 -0.26
N SER A 335 25.84 -3.27 0.63
CA SER A 335 25.59 -1.83 0.47
C SER A 335 26.24 -1.19 -0.76
N ASP A 336 27.23 -1.85 -1.36
CA ASP A 336 27.83 -1.48 -2.65
C ASP A 336 27.00 -1.95 -3.87
N GLY A 337 25.81 -2.51 -3.65
CA GLY A 337 24.92 -3.04 -4.68
C GLY A 337 25.43 -4.33 -5.33
N THR A 338 26.37 -5.05 -4.71
CA THR A 338 26.88 -6.33 -5.20
C THR A 338 26.22 -7.52 -4.53
N LEU A 339 25.91 -8.55 -5.33
CA LEU A 339 25.28 -9.79 -4.87
C LEU A 339 26.31 -10.92 -4.77
N TRP A 340 26.27 -11.61 -3.63
CA TRP A 340 27.11 -12.74 -3.27
C TRP A 340 26.26 -13.98 -3.02
N THR A 341 26.66 -15.15 -3.53
CA THR A 341 25.88 -16.38 -3.49
C THR A 341 26.72 -17.60 -3.10
N TRP A 342 26.10 -18.58 -2.44
CA TRP A 342 26.74 -19.86 -2.07
C TRP A 342 25.71 -20.98 -1.82
N GLY A 343 26.17 -22.22 -1.75
CA GLY A 343 25.38 -23.44 -1.58
C GLY A 343 25.20 -24.24 -2.88
N SER A 344 24.08 -24.95 -3.00
CA SER A 344 23.74 -25.80 -4.15
C SER A 344 23.36 -24.98 -5.38
N ASN A 345 23.65 -25.52 -6.58
CA ASN A 345 23.47 -24.82 -7.86
C ASN A 345 22.97 -25.74 -9.00
N SER A 346 22.41 -26.90 -8.69
CA SER A 346 22.03 -27.92 -9.69
C SER A 346 21.06 -27.42 -10.77
N HIS A 347 20.37 -26.30 -10.54
CA HIS A 347 19.42 -25.66 -11.45
C HIS A 347 19.89 -24.29 -11.98
N GLY A 348 21.08 -23.83 -11.61
CA GLY A 348 21.60 -22.50 -11.96
C GLY A 348 21.21 -21.38 -10.99
N GLN A 349 20.62 -21.71 -9.84
CA GLN A 349 20.07 -20.74 -8.88
C GLN A 349 21.09 -19.74 -8.30
N LEU A 350 22.40 -20.05 -8.35
CA LEU A 350 23.45 -19.13 -7.89
C LEU A 350 23.72 -17.99 -8.88
N GLY A 351 23.29 -18.07 -10.15
CA GLY A 351 23.50 -17.02 -11.15
C GLY A 351 24.93 -16.93 -11.69
N THR A 352 25.69 -18.02 -11.59
CA THR A 352 27.14 -18.09 -11.85
C THR A 352 27.49 -18.53 -13.29
N GLY A 353 26.53 -18.54 -14.20
CA GLY A 353 26.67 -19.05 -15.57
C GLY A 353 26.70 -20.57 -15.70
N ASN A 354 26.82 -21.31 -14.60
CA ASN A 354 26.98 -22.77 -14.57
C ASN A 354 26.06 -23.42 -13.51
N ARG A 355 26.20 -24.74 -13.29
CA ARG A 355 25.39 -25.54 -12.34
C ARG A 355 26.20 -26.18 -11.19
N HIS A 356 27.43 -25.71 -10.93
CA HIS A 356 28.27 -26.21 -9.84
C HIS A 356 28.00 -25.43 -8.55
N GLY A 357 27.84 -26.15 -7.44
CA GLY A 357 27.66 -25.55 -6.11
C GLY A 357 28.95 -24.93 -5.57
N LEU A 358 28.81 -24.00 -4.62
CA LEU A 358 29.90 -23.23 -4.04
C LEU A 358 29.86 -23.29 -2.51
N ALA A 359 30.94 -23.74 -1.87
CA ALA A 359 30.98 -23.87 -0.41
C ALA A 359 31.13 -22.53 0.34
N ASN A 360 31.60 -21.47 -0.33
CA ASN A 360 31.90 -20.16 0.25
C ASN A 360 31.17 -19.04 -0.52
N PRO A 361 30.83 -17.91 0.13
CA PRO A 361 30.23 -16.75 -0.55
C PRO A 361 31.08 -16.29 -1.75
N THR A 362 30.45 -16.22 -2.91
CA THR A 362 31.09 -15.83 -4.16
C THR A 362 30.30 -14.71 -4.82
N LYS A 363 30.95 -13.60 -5.15
CA LYS A 363 30.34 -12.49 -5.91
C LYS A 363 29.94 -12.98 -7.31
N ILE A 364 28.72 -12.71 -7.74
CA ILE A 364 28.24 -13.14 -9.05
C ILE A 364 28.57 -12.13 -10.16
N SER A 365 28.73 -12.64 -11.38
CA SER A 365 28.81 -11.84 -12.60
C SER A 365 27.40 -11.50 -13.07
N GLY A 366 26.95 -10.26 -12.86
CA GLY A 366 25.56 -9.86 -13.12
C GLY A 366 25.35 -8.34 -13.02
N PRO A 367 24.10 -7.87 -12.95
CA PRO A 367 23.76 -6.45 -12.83
C PRO A 367 24.40 -5.83 -11.58
N SER A 368 25.04 -4.68 -11.74
CA SER A 368 25.55 -3.86 -10.64
C SER A 368 24.46 -2.93 -10.09
N GLY A 369 24.47 -2.68 -8.78
CA GLY A 369 23.51 -1.75 -8.17
C GLY A 369 22.16 -2.40 -7.88
N LEU A 370 22.17 -3.64 -7.41
CA LEU A 370 20.97 -4.28 -6.87
C LEU A 370 20.57 -3.64 -5.53
N VAL A 371 19.26 -3.56 -5.28
CA VAL A 371 18.65 -2.92 -4.09
C VAL A 371 17.74 -3.85 -3.28
N ALA A 372 17.30 -4.96 -3.87
CA ALA A 372 16.58 -6.05 -3.18
C ALA A 372 16.89 -7.40 -3.85
N VAL A 373 16.85 -8.49 -3.08
CA VAL A 373 17.07 -9.86 -3.57
C VAL A 373 16.12 -10.85 -2.88
N THR A 374 15.71 -11.92 -3.58
CA THR A 374 14.91 -13.01 -3.01
C THR A 374 15.23 -14.35 -3.68
N ALA A 375 14.94 -15.46 -3.00
CA ALA A 375 15.26 -16.82 -3.43
C ALA A 375 14.11 -17.78 -3.16
N GLY A 376 13.84 -18.68 -4.10
CA GLY A 376 13.02 -19.88 -3.90
C GLY A 376 13.91 -21.13 -3.91
N ASP A 377 13.36 -22.35 -3.99
CA ASP A 377 14.19 -23.56 -3.88
C ASP A 377 15.32 -23.63 -4.93
N PHE A 378 14.99 -23.24 -6.16
CA PHE A 378 15.80 -23.47 -7.36
C PHE A 378 15.88 -22.26 -8.30
N HIS A 379 15.44 -21.08 -7.87
CA HIS A 379 15.51 -19.84 -8.65
C HIS A 379 15.70 -18.63 -7.73
N SER A 380 16.15 -17.51 -8.30
CA SER A 380 16.55 -16.31 -7.58
C SER A 380 16.17 -15.07 -8.38
N LEU A 381 15.77 -14.00 -7.69
CA LEU A 381 15.23 -12.77 -8.27
C LEU A 381 15.89 -11.55 -7.58
N ALA A 382 16.08 -10.45 -8.31
CA ALA A 382 16.70 -9.23 -7.77
C ALA A 382 16.20 -7.95 -8.46
N VAL A 383 16.05 -6.88 -7.69
CA VAL A 383 15.64 -5.55 -8.18
C VAL A 383 16.88 -4.64 -8.23
N ARG A 384 17.01 -3.83 -9.29
CA ARG A 384 18.09 -2.84 -9.49
C ARG A 384 17.61 -1.42 -9.13
N TYR A 385 18.53 -0.52 -8.79
CA TYR A 385 18.19 0.87 -8.38
C TYR A 385 17.43 1.68 -9.45
N ASP A 386 17.45 1.24 -10.70
CA ASP A 386 16.75 1.86 -11.84
C ASP A 386 15.34 1.28 -12.06
N GLY A 387 14.79 0.60 -11.04
CA GLY A 387 13.48 -0.05 -11.10
C GLY A 387 13.46 -1.39 -11.85
N THR A 388 14.55 -1.80 -12.51
CA THR A 388 14.54 -3.00 -13.35
C THR A 388 14.59 -4.29 -12.52
N LEU A 389 13.75 -5.27 -12.91
CA LEU A 389 13.68 -6.59 -12.28
C LEU A 389 14.54 -7.59 -13.07
N TRP A 390 15.31 -8.40 -12.35
CA TRP A 390 16.24 -9.41 -12.86
C TRP A 390 15.98 -10.78 -12.23
N ALA A 391 16.18 -11.85 -12.98
CA ALA A 391 15.73 -13.19 -12.59
C ALA A 391 16.54 -14.32 -13.24
N TRP A 392 16.78 -15.42 -12.50
CA TRP A 392 17.56 -16.58 -12.97
C TRP A 392 17.29 -17.87 -12.18
N GLY A 393 17.84 -18.99 -12.67
CA GLY A 393 17.67 -20.34 -12.17
C GLY A 393 16.62 -21.14 -12.96
N SER A 394 15.94 -22.05 -12.26
CA SER A 394 14.87 -22.88 -12.83
C SER A 394 13.74 -22.03 -13.40
N ASN A 395 13.33 -22.33 -14.63
CA ASN A 395 12.22 -21.67 -15.33
C ASN A 395 11.29 -22.68 -16.02
N VAL A 396 11.32 -23.95 -15.62
CA VAL A 396 10.61 -25.06 -16.31
C VAL A 396 9.08 -24.83 -16.42
N ASN A 397 8.52 -23.96 -15.58
CA ASN A 397 7.12 -23.56 -15.62
C ASN A 397 6.94 -22.06 -15.96
N GLY A 398 7.98 -21.39 -16.44
CA GLY A 398 8.06 -19.97 -16.83
C GLY A 398 8.09 -18.95 -15.69
N GLN A 399 8.45 -19.39 -14.49
CA GLN A 399 8.52 -18.57 -13.27
C GLN A 399 9.49 -17.36 -13.30
N ARG A 400 10.23 -17.14 -14.40
CA ARG A 400 11.02 -15.93 -14.65
C ARG A 400 10.18 -14.75 -15.15
N GLY A 401 9.02 -14.97 -15.77
CA GLY A 401 8.15 -13.89 -16.25
C GLY A 401 8.62 -13.15 -17.52
N ASP A 402 9.60 -13.70 -18.26
CA ASP A 402 10.13 -13.16 -19.52
C ASP A 402 9.53 -13.83 -20.77
N GLY A 403 8.29 -14.32 -20.68
CA GLY A 403 7.53 -14.88 -21.81
C GLY A 403 7.97 -16.25 -22.31
N ASN A 404 8.79 -17.01 -21.56
CA ASN A 404 9.24 -18.36 -21.96
C ASN A 404 9.49 -19.29 -20.76
N THR A 405 9.73 -20.58 -21.04
CA THR A 405 9.94 -21.67 -20.05
C THR A 405 11.39 -22.19 -19.97
N ASN A 406 12.37 -21.48 -20.55
CA ASN A 406 13.77 -21.95 -20.56
C ASN A 406 14.54 -21.48 -19.32
N SER A 407 15.13 -22.41 -18.56
CA SER A 407 15.94 -22.12 -17.36
C SER A 407 17.24 -21.39 -17.70
N GLN A 408 17.66 -20.45 -16.86
CA GLN A 408 18.85 -19.62 -17.08
C GLN A 408 19.86 -19.78 -15.94
N THR A 409 21.15 -19.85 -16.26
CA THR A 409 22.23 -19.96 -15.26
C THR A 409 22.84 -18.61 -14.86
N SER A 410 22.39 -17.51 -15.45
CA SER A 410 22.83 -16.12 -15.19
C SER A 410 21.62 -15.17 -15.06
N PRO A 411 21.73 -14.04 -14.34
CA PRO A 411 20.69 -13.02 -14.27
C PRO A 411 20.25 -12.48 -15.64
N VAL A 412 18.94 -12.45 -15.90
CA VAL A 412 18.32 -11.84 -17.09
C VAL A 412 17.30 -10.77 -16.67
N GLN A 413 17.28 -9.64 -17.37
CA GLN A 413 16.38 -8.50 -17.11
C GLN A 413 14.98 -8.73 -17.71
N LEU A 414 13.95 -8.28 -17.01
CA LEU A 414 12.57 -8.16 -17.51
C LEU A 414 12.31 -6.72 -18.01
N PRO A 415 11.77 -6.51 -19.23
CA PRO A 415 11.54 -5.16 -19.78
C PRO A 415 10.17 -4.55 -19.41
N GLY A 416 10.15 -3.25 -19.03
CA GLY A 416 8.99 -2.36 -19.27
C GLY A 416 8.23 -1.68 -18.10
N LEU A 417 8.88 -1.08 -17.08
CA LEU A 417 8.21 -0.44 -15.90
C LEU A 417 8.96 0.83 -15.40
N ASN A 418 8.32 2.01 -15.17
CA ASN A 418 8.90 3.26 -14.58
C ASN A 418 7.87 4.42 -14.25
N ALA A 419 8.12 5.19 -13.16
CA ALA A 419 7.86 6.64 -12.82
C ALA A 419 6.44 7.32 -12.78
N LEU A 420 5.99 7.85 -11.61
CA LEU A 420 4.63 8.35 -11.26
C LEU A 420 4.58 9.49 -10.18
N VAL A 421 3.44 10.19 -9.94
CA VAL A 421 3.36 11.38 -9.02
C VAL A 421 2.11 11.59 -8.10
N ALA A 422 0.85 11.34 -8.50
CA ALA A 422 -0.33 11.61 -7.64
C ALA A 422 -1.54 10.71 -7.95
N ALA A 423 -2.57 10.63 -7.09
CA ALA A 423 -3.66 9.65 -7.23
C ALA A 423 -5.07 10.16 -6.86
N SER A 424 -6.11 9.59 -7.47
CA SER A 424 -7.53 9.72 -7.11
C SER A 424 -8.31 8.45 -7.49
N THR A 425 -9.36 8.11 -6.76
CA THR A 425 -10.17 6.90 -6.95
C THR A 425 -11.66 7.25 -7.04
N GLY A 426 -12.33 6.75 -8.07
CA GLY A 426 -13.79 6.67 -8.09
C GLY A 426 -14.27 5.42 -7.38
N ALA A 427 -15.58 5.15 -7.42
CA ALA A 427 -16.11 3.97 -6.73
C ALA A 427 -15.68 2.63 -7.37
N TYR A 428 -15.23 2.62 -8.64
CA TYR A 428 -14.91 1.40 -9.42
C TYR A 428 -13.58 1.48 -10.21
N HIS A 429 -12.84 2.59 -10.14
CA HIS A 429 -11.66 2.85 -10.97
C HIS A 429 -10.66 3.81 -10.31
N ALA A 430 -9.40 3.76 -10.74
CA ALA A 430 -8.30 4.58 -10.24
C ALA A 430 -7.68 5.43 -11.36
N LEU A 431 -7.33 6.66 -11.01
CA LEU A 431 -6.56 7.61 -11.81
C LEU A 431 -5.26 7.93 -11.08
N VAL A 432 -4.12 7.83 -11.76
CA VAL A 432 -2.82 8.24 -11.22
C VAL A 432 -2.13 9.17 -12.21
N GLN A 433 -1.77 10.36 -11.74
CA GLN A 433 -0.90 11.28 -12.44
C GLN A 433 0.53 10.74 -12.42
N ASN A 434 1.17 10.81 -13.59
CA ASN A 434 2.51 10.32 -13.81
C ASN A 434 3.54 11.45 -13.59
N ALA A 435 4.81 11.11 -13.38
CA ALA A 435 5.85 12.10 -13.01
C ALA A 435 6.19 13.11 -14.12
N ASP A 436 5.88 12.77 -15.37
CA ASP A 436 6.00 13.63 -16.56
C ASP A 436 4.76 14.52 -16.79
N GLY A 437 3.75 14.44 -15.91
CA GLY A 437 2.49 15.17 -16.01
C GLY A 437 1.44 14.50 -16.92
N THR A 438 1.70 13.31 -17.47
CA THR A 438 0.67 12.46 -18.11
C THR A 438 -0.23 11.80 -17.06
N LEU A 439 -1.24 11.04 -17.48
CA LEU A 439 -2.16 10.33 -16.57
C LEU A 439 -2.23 8.84 -16.96
N SER A 440 -2.11 7.95 -15.97
CA SER A 440 -2.44 6.53 -16.09
C SER A 440 -3.79 6.24 -15.44
N ALA A 441 -4.55 5.29 -15.98
CA ALA A 441 -5.79 4.81 -15.36
C ALA A 441 -5.89 3.27 -15.40
N TRP A 442 -6.62 2.70 -14.45
CA TRP A 442 -6.95 1.26 -14.38
C TRP A 442 -8.17 1.00 -13.49
N GLY A 443 -8.72 -0.22 -13.56
CA GLY A 443 -9.98 -0.60 -12.90
C GLY A 443 -11.11 -0.83 -13.91
N ASP A 444 -12.36 -0.59 -13.51
CA ASP A 444 -13.49 -0.70 -14.43
C ASP A 444 -13.45 0.38 -15.54
N ASN A 445 -13.87 -0.02 -16.73
CA ASN A 445 -13.98 0.84 -17.91
C ASN A 445 -15.32 0.64 -18.64
N THR A 446 -16.32 0.02 -18.00
CA THR A 446 -17.64 -0.30 -18.58
C THR A 446 -18.31 0.93 -19.21
N TYR A 447 -18.12 2.11 -18.63
CA TYR A 447 -18.63 3.39 -19.13
C TYR A 447 -17.54 4.27 -19.77
N GLY A 448 -16.34 3.71 -20.00
CA GLY A 448 -15.20 4.43 -20.55
C GLY A 448 -14.40 5.24 -19.51
N GLN A 449 -14.61 5.01 -18.21
CA GLN A 449 -14.08 5.86 -17.13
C GLN A 449 -12.55 5.78 -16.92
N LEU A 450 -11.84 4.93 -17.66
CA LEU A 450 -10.37 4.98 -17.76
C LEU A 450 -9.87 5.93 -18.86
N GLY A 451 -10.71 6.33 -19.82
CA GLY A 451 -10.36 7.32 -20.85
C GLY A 451 -9.39 6.80 -21.92
N THR A 452 -9.24 5.48 -22.05
CA THR A 452 -8.22 4.80 -22.88
C THR A 452 -8.54 4.74 -24.38
N GLY A 453 -9.68 5.26 -24.81
CA GLY A 453 -10.25 5.02 -26.15
C GLY A 453 -11.00 3.70 -26.28
N THR A 454 -11.15 2.92 -25.20
CA THR A 454 -11.93 1.68 -25.16
C THR A 454 -12.89 1.67 -23.97
N THR A 455 -13.87 0.77 -23.98
CA THR A 455 -14.64 0.37 -22.78
C THR A 455 -14.13 -0.94 -22.17
N SER A 456 -12.91 -1.36 -22.55
CA SER A 456 -12.28 -2.56 -22.02
C SER A 456 -11.55 -2.22 -20.72
N SER A 457 -11.93 -2.85 -19.61
CA SER A 457 -11.29 -2.67 -18.30
C SER A 457 -9.81 -3.06 -18.36
N CYS A 458 -8.94 -2.21 -17.84
CA CYS A 458 -7.49 -2.42 -17.86
C CYS A 458 -6.97 -2.66 -16.44
N SER A 459 -6.21 -3.75 -16.25
CA SER A 459 -5.63 -4.20 -14.97
C SER A 459 -4.10 -4.01 -14.89
N THR A 460 -3.52 -3.33 -15.87
CA THR A 460 -2.23 -2.66 -15.78
C THR A 460 -2.47 -1.16 -15.96
N PRO A 461 -1.77 -0.28 -15.24
CA PRO A 461 -1.78 1.16 -15.50
C PRO A 461 -1.54 1.44 -16.97
N VAL A 462 -2.53 2.03 -17.64
CA VAL A 462 -2.48 2.37 -19.06
C VAL A 462 -2.58 3.88 -19.21
N GLN A 463 -1.72 4.43 -20.06
CA GLN A 463 -1.67 5.86 -20.36
C GLN A 463 -3.01 6.31 -20.96
N VAL A 464 -3.62 7.31 -20.34
CA VAL A 464 -4.87 7.97 -20.77
C VAL A 464 -4.51 8.93 -21.91
N PRO A 465 -4.85 8.61 -23.18
CA PRO A 465 -4.32 9.37 -24.31
C PRO A 465 -4.85 10.81 -24.34
N GLY A 466 -3.95 11.77 -24.58
CA GLY A 466 -4.31 13.17 -24.76
C GLY A 466 -4.54 13.99 -23.48
N VAL A 467 -4.27 13.42 -22.29
CA VAL A 467 -4.25 14.17 -21.02
C VAL A 467 -2.81 14.32 -20.52
N THR A 468 -2.36 15.58 -20.46
CA THR A 468 -1.04 15.99 -19.98
C THR A 468 -1.17 17.27 -19.14
N SER A 469 -0.13 17.61 -18.38
CA SER A 469 -0.10 18.78 -17.47
C SER A 469 -1.24 18.75 -16.43
N VAL A 470 -1.56 17.57 -15.89
CA VAL A 470 -2.51 17.40 -14.79
C VAL A 470 -2.01 18.13 -13.54
N GLY A 471 -2.90 18.86 -12.87
CA GLY A 471 -2.64 19.52 -11.59
C GLY A 471 -3.37 18.87 -10.41
N SER A 472 -4.57 18.31 -10.64
CA SER A 472 -5.24 17.40 -9.71
C SER A 472 -6.28 16.51 -10.40
N VAL A 473 -6.76 15.49 -9.69
CA VAL A 473 -7.79 14.54 -10.15
C VAL A 473 -8.86 14.33 -9.08
N ALA A 474 -10.10 14.14 -9.52
CA ALA A 474 -11.24 13.73 -8.72
C ALA A 474 -12.05 12.70 -9.50
N ALA A 475 -12.75 11.79 -8.83
CA ALA A 475 -13.60 10.81 -9.47
C ALA A 475 -14.83 10.52 -8.61
N GLY A 476 -15.97 10.33 -9.26
CA GLY A 476 -17.25 10.06 -8.60
C GLY A 476 -17.60 8.57 -8.63
N GLY A 477 -18.90 8.26 -8.70
CA GLY A 477 -19.37 6.87 -8.81
C GLY A 477 -18.78 6.18 -10.04
N TYR A 478 -19.09 6.65 -11.24
CA TYR A 478 -18.67 6.02 -12.50
C TYR A 478 -18.01 7.00 -13.49
N HIS A 479 -17.53 8.15 -13.01
CA HIS A 479 -16.90 9.18 -13.85
C HIS A 479 -15.60 9.72 -13.25
N SER A 480 -14.81 10.34 -14.12
CA SER A 480 -13.47 10.86 -13.89
C SER A 480 -13.43 12.34 -14.18
N LEU A 481 -12.67 13.11 -13.40
CA LEU A 481 -12.30 14.50 -13.62
C LEU A 481 -10.79 14.68 -13.47
N ALA A 482 -10.16 15.42 -14.39
CA ALA A 482 -8.81 15.95 -14.21
C ALA A 482 -8.81 17.47 -14.39
N LEU A 483 -8.30 18.17 -13.38
CA LEU A 483 -7.98 19.59 -13.44
C LEU A 483 -6.55 19.72 -13.98
N LEU A 484 -6.36 20.49 -15.05
CA LEU A 484 -5.05 20.75 -15.63
C LEU A 484 -4.46 22.05 -15.06
N TYR A 485 -3.14 22.22 -15.14
CA TYR A 485 -2.44 23.41 -14.61
C TYR A 485 -2.85 24.74 -15.27
N ASP A 486 -3.55 24.72 -16.41
CA ASP A 486 -4.12 25.90 -17.07
C ASP A 486 -5.50 26.33 -16.49
N GLY A 487 -6.05 25.57 -15.54
CA GLY A 487 -7.36 25.81 -14.93
C GLY A 487 -8.54 25.31 -15.77
N THR A 488 -8.30 24.45 -16.77
CA THR A 488 -9.35 23.71 -17.51
C THR A 488 -9.62 22.34 -16.87
N VAL A 489 -10.83 21.81 -17.10
CA VAL A 489 -11.24 20.49 -16.58
C VAL A 489 -11.55 19.53 -17.74
N ARG A 490 -10.97 18.34 -17.67
CA ARG A 490 -11.27 17.17 -18.50
C ARG A 490 -12.18 16.21 -17.72
N ALA A 491 -13.12 15.56 -18.40
CA ALA A 491 -14.04 14.59 -17.80
C ALA A 491 -14.24 13.37 -18.72
N TRP A 492 -14.45 12.18 -18.17
CA TRP A 492 -14.78 10.96 -18.92
C TRP A 492 -15.44 9.89 -18.04
N GLY A 493 -15.96 8.81 -18.64
CA GLY A 493 -16.79 7.81 -17.95
C GLY A 493 -18.28 8.01 -18.14
N ASN A 494 -19.07 7.60 -17.15
CA ASN A 494 -20.54 7.65 -17.20
C ASN A 494 -21.07 9.09 -17.23
N ASN A 495 -22.14 9.31 -17.99
CA ASN A 495 -22.76 10.61 -18.19
C ASN A 495 -24.29 10.60 -18.10
N TYR A 496 -24.90 9.53 -17.57
CA TYR A 496 -26.37 9.33 -17.60
C TYR A 496 -27.18 10.50 -17.01
N HIS A 497 -26.65 11.19 -16.00
CA HIS A 497 -27.24 12.41 -15.41
C HIS A 497 -26.52 13.71 -15.80
N GLY A 498 -25.65 13.69 -16.80
CA GLY A 498 -24.86 14.87 -17.22
C GLY A 498 -23.54 15.07 -16.48
N GLN A 499 -23.02 14.01 -15.83
CA GLN A 499 -21.89 14.03 -14.90
C GLN A 499 -20.59 14.60 -15.48
N LEU A 500 -20.40 14.48 -16.81
CA LEU A 500 -19.22 14.97 -17.51
C LEU A 500 -19.25 16.48 -17.81
N GLY A 501 -20.38 17.15 -17.58
CA GLY A 501 -20.51 18.61 -17.75
C GLY A 501 -20.31 19.11 -19.19
N ASN A 502 -20.34 18.21 -20.18
CA ASN A 502 -20.08 18.50 -21.59
C ASN A 502 -21.34 18.95 -22.37
N GLY A 503 -22.48 19.08 -21.71
CA GLY A 503 -23.78 19.41 -22.32
C GLY A 503 -24.57 18.20 -22.85
N THR A 504 -24.03 16.99 -22.76
CA THR A 504 -24.67 15.74 -23.23
C THR A 504 -25.02 14.80 -22.07
N MET A 505 -25.68 13.67 -22.37
CA MET A 505 -25.88 12.56 -21.44
C MET A 505 -25.22 11.26 -21.95
N ASN A 506 -24.30 11.36 -22.91
CA ASN A 506 -23.62 10.21 -23.51
C ASN A 506 -22.30 9.94 -22.76
N ASP A 507 -22.09 8.69 -22.36
CA ASP A 507 -20.84 8.21 -21.73
C ASP A 507 -19.64 8.44 -22.67
N SER A 508 -18.43 8.53 -22.12
CA SER A 508 -17.23 8.74 -22.95
C SER A 508 -16.01 7.93 -22.51
N ALA A 509 -15.48 7.15 -23.46
CA ALA A 509 -14.24 6.39 -23.34
C ALA A 509 -12.96 7.20 -23.60
N VAL A 510 -13.07 8.52 -23.79
CA VAL A 510 -11.93 9.44 -23.93
C VAL A 510 -12.17 10.73 -23.12
N PRO A 511 -11.12 11.39 -22.62
CA PRO A 511 -11.22 12.68 -21.95
C PRO A 511 -11.86 13.77 -22.83
N VAL A 512 -13.06 14.21 -22.47
CA VAL A 512 -13.76 15.37 -23.07
C VAL A 512 -13.58 16.62 -22.21
N GLN A 513 -13.85 17.81 -22.76
CA GLN A 513 -13.80 19.06 -22.00
C GLN A 513 -15.13 19.34 -21.27
N VAL A 514 -15.05 19.83 -20.03
CA VAL A 514 -16.22 20.40 -19.32
C VAL A 514 -16.60 21.72 -19.98
N SER A 515 -17.86 21.88 -20.37
CA SER A 515 -18.32 23.00 -21.19
C SER A 515 -18.43 24.30 -20.38
N GLY A 516 -17.89 25.40 -20.94
CA GLY A 516 -18.04 26.77 -20.40
C GLY A 516 -17.22 27.11 -19.15
N LEU A 517 -16.55 26.14 -18.52
CA LEU A 517 -15.89 26.31 -17.23
C LEU A 517 -14.37 26.46 -17.39
N ASN A 518 -13.81 27.57 -16.88
CA ASN A 518 -12.38 27.91 -16.97
C ASN A 518 -11.90 28.64 -15.71
N GLY A 519 -10.60 28.55 -15.43
CA GLY A 519 -9.99 29.16 -14.23
C GLY A 519 -10.40 28.44 -12.95
N VAL A 520 -10.55 27.11 -13.03
CA VAL A 520 -10.81 26.23 -11.90
C VAL A 520 -9.55 26.06 -11.06
N VAL A 521 -9.70 26.03 -9.73
CA VAL A 521 -8.59 25.87 -8.77
C VAL A 521 -8.77 24.65 -7.86
N ALA A 522 -9.98 24.12 -7.75
CA ALA A 522 -10.27 22.84 -7.08
C ALA A 522 -11.47 22.15 -7.75
N VAL A 523 -11.50 20.82 -7.71
CA VAL A 523 -12.61 19.97 -8.19
C VAL A 523 -12.95 18.92 -7.14
N ALA A 524 -14.21 18.51 -7.07
CA ALA A 524 -14.69 17.37 -6.29
C ALA A 524 -15.81 16.65 -7.05
N ALA A 525 -16.06 15.38 -6.73
CA ALA A 525 -17.14 14.61 -7.31
C ALA A 525 -17.86 13.82 -6.21
N GLY A 526 -19.19 13.88 -6.20
CA GLY A 526 -20.04 12.96 -5.44
C GLY A 526 -20.36 11.71 -6.26
N ASN A 527 -21.33 10.93 -5.79
CA ASN A 527 -21.72 9.68 -6.46
C ASN A 527 -22.17 9.91 -7.92
N GLU A 528 -23.04 10.91 -8.14
CA GLU A 528 -23.65 11.19 -9.46
C GLU A 528 -23.61 12.69 -9.85
N HIS A 529 -22.80 13.49 -9.17
CA HIS A 529 -22.65 14.94 -9.39
C HIS A 529 -21.20 15.40 -9.21
N SER A 530 -20.90 16.59 -9.71
CA SER A 530 -19.56 17.18 -9.77
C SER A 530 -19.58 18.62 -9.24
N LEU A 531 -18.50 19.05 -8.61
CA LEU A 531 -18.27 20.41 -8.13
C LEU A 531 -16.92 20.96 -8.61
N ALA A 532 -16.85 22.28 -8.77
CA ALA A 532 -15.62 23.02 -9.02
C ALA A 532 -15.61 24.36 -8.27
N VAL A 533 -14.44 24.78 -7.80
CA VAL A 533 -14.17 26.14 -7.31
C VAL A 533 -13.38 26.88 -8.38
N ARG A 534 -13.80 28.10 -8.73
CA ARG A 534 -13.03 28.99 -9.60
C ARG A 534 -12.16 29.95 -8.79
N TYR A 535 -11.14 30.54 -9.41
CA TYR A 535 -10.17 31.43 -8.74
C TYR A 535 -10.79 32.67 -8.04
N ASP A 536 -12.04 33.02 -8.38
CA ASP A 536 -12.81 34.10 -7.75
C ASP A 536 -13.63 33.63 -6.52
N GLY A 537 -13.43 32.38 -6.09
CA GLY A 537 -14.10 31.77 -4.94
C GLY A 537 -15.57 31.41 -5.20
N THR A 538 -16.01 31.39 -6.47
CA THR A 538 -17.36 30.91 -6.84
C THR A 538 -17.38 29.38 -6.99
N VAL A 539 -18.46 28.75 -6.51
CA VAL A 539 -18.69 27.30 -6.63
C VAL A 539 -19.61 27.02 -7.82
N TRP A 540 -19.28 25.99 -8.60
CA TRP A 540 -20.02 25.54 -9.78
C TRP A 540 -20.30 24.04 -9.67
N THR A 541 -21.46 23.59 -10.16
CA THR A 541 -21.96 22.22 -9.95
C THR A 541 -22.69 21.67 -11.18
N TRP A 542 -22.65 20.36 -11.41
CA TRP A 542 -23.41 19.68 -12.48
C TRP A 542 -23.62 18.19 -12.17
N GLY A 543 -24.45 17.50 -12.97
CA GLY A 543 -24.89 16.12 -12.74
C GLY A 543 -26.27 16.02 -12.08
N ARG A 544 -26.49 14.94 -11.31
CA ARG A 544 -27.75 14.63 -10.63
C ARG A 544 -28.11 15.64 -9.54
N ASN A 545 -29.40 15.93 -9.37
CA ASN A 545 -29.87 16.91 -8.38
C ASN A 545 -31.14 16.52 -7.58
N TYR A 546 -31.59 15.26 -7.60
CA TYR A 546 -32.90 14.89 -7.02
C TYR A 546 -33.03 15.20 -5.51
N ASP A 547 -31.91 15.31 -4.79
CA ASP A 547 -31.82 15.62 -3.37
C ASP A 547 -31.39 17.09 -3.13
N GLY A 548 -31.23 17.90 -4.18
CA GLY A 548 -30.83 19.31 -4.11
C GLY A 548 -29.32 19.55 -4.05
N GLN A 549 -28.49 18.53 -4.33
CA GLN A 549 -27.02 18.57 -4.20
C GLN A 549 -26.30 19.61 -5.09
N LEU A 550 -26.96 20.17 -6.10
CA LEU A 550 -26.42 21.29 -6.91
C LEU A 550 -26.65 22.68 -6.28
N GLY A 551 -27.44 22.78 -5.21
CA GLY A 551 -27.60 24.02 -4.43
C GLY A 551 -28.39 25.14 -5.12
N GLN A 552 -29.13 24.83 -6.18
CA GLN A 552 -29.79 25.78 -7.09
C GLN A 552 -31.19 26.22 -6.65
N GLY A 553 -31.65 25.85 -5.45
CA GLY A 553 -33.05 25.98 -5.02
C GLY A 553 -34.00 24.95 -5.66
N THR A 554 -33.52 24.13 -6.59
CA THR A 554 -34.29 23.13 -7.35
C THR A 554 -33.75 21.71 -7.13
N THR A 555 -34.48 20.71 -7.61
CA THR A 555 -34.07 19.29 -7.63
C THR A 555 -33.84 18.74 -9.04
N THR A 556 -33.68 19.62 -10.04
CA THR A 556 -33.49 19.26 -11.46
C THR A 556 -32.01 19.09 -11.80
N SER A 557 -31.63 17.95 -12.38
CA SER A 557 -30.26 17.64 -12.84
C SER A 557 -29.78 18.58 -13.96
N SER A 558 -28.46 18.75 -14.13
CA SER A 558 -27.86 19.60 -15.17
C SER A 558 -26.71 18.92 -15.92
N THR A 559 -26.72 18.98 -17.26
CA THR A 559 -25.65 18.46 -18.12
C THR A 559 -24.48 19.43 -18.34
N ALA A 560 -24.56 20.64 -17.77
CA ALA A 560 -23.52 21.66 -17.82
C ALA A 560 -23.34 22.35 -16.46
N PRO A 561 -22.15 22.92 -16.16
CA PRO A 561 -21.87 23.63 -14.92
C PRO A 561 -22.82 24.81 -14.66
N VAL A 562 -23.41 24.85 -13.46
CA VAL A 562 -24.22 25.96 -12.94
C VAL A 562 -23.66 26.49 -11.61
N GLN A 563 -23.58 27.81 -11.48
CA GLN A 563 -23.03 28.47 -10.30
C GLN A 563 -23.95 28.31 -9.09
N VAL A 564 -23.42 27.99 -7.91
CA VAL A 564 -24.20 27.93 -6.67
C VAL A 564 -24.49 29.37 -6.18
N PRO A 565 -25.77 29.76 -6.00
CA PRO A 565 -26.12 31.10 -5.52
C PRO A 565 -25.70 31.32 -4.07
N GLY A 566 -25.31 32.56 -3.74
CA GLY A 566 -24.97 32.97 -2.37
C GLY A 566 -23.56 32.60 -1.90
N LEU A 567 -22.79 31.82 -2.65
CA LEU A 567 -21.41 31.45 -2.31
C LEU A 567 -20.38 32.27 -3.09
N SER A 568 -19.44 32.86 -2.35
CA SER A 568 -18.23 33.53 -2.82
C SER A 568 -17.12 33.28 -1.79
N GLY A 569 -15.85 33.55 -2.13
CA GLY A 569 -14.73 33.36 -1.20
C GLY A 569 -14.46 31.90 -0.77
N ILE A 570 -15.05 30.91 -1.46
CA ILE A 570 -14.83 29.50 -1.17
C ILE A 570 -13.43 29.08 -1.63
N VAL A 571 -12.72 28.34 -0.78
CA VAL A 571 -11.34 27.87 -1.02
C VAL A 571 -11.26 26.35 -1.21
N ALA A 572 -12.23 25.59 -0.70
CA ALA A 572 -12.36 24.15 -0.90
C ALA A 572 -13.82 23.71 -0.93
N VAL A 573 -14.10 22.59 -1.59
CA VAL A 573 -15.41 21.92 -1.65
C VAL A 573 -15.24 20.43 -1.42
N ALA A 574 -16.26 19.80 -0.82
CA ALA A 574 -16.34 18.35 -0.65
C ALA A 574 -17.75 17.86 -1.04
N ALA A 575 -17.87 16.58 -1.41
CA ALA A 575 -19.07 16.02 -2.02
C ALA A 575 -19.41 14.65 -1.43
N GLY A 576 -20.54 14.56 -0.73
CA GLY A 576 -21.11 13.27 -0.31
C GLY A 576 -21.95 12.64 -1.42
N GLU A 577 -22.66 11.55 -1.10
CA GLU A 577 -23.51 10.85 -2.09
C GLU A 577 -24.62 11.77 -2.67
N ARG A 578 -25.21 12.60 -1.81
CA ARG A 578 -26.42 13.40 -2.10
C ARG A 578 -26.39 14.81 -1.50
N TYR A 579 -25.21 15.28 -1.09
CA TYR A 579 -25.03 16.58 -0.47
C TYR A 579 -23.62 17.11 -0.77
N SER A 580 -23.43 18.40 -0.55
CA SER A 580 -22.25 19.15 -0.95
C SER A 580 -21.86 20.14 0.15
N LEU A 581 -20.56 20.41 0.29
CA LEU A 581 -19.98 21.31 1.27
C LEU A 581 -19.08 22.34 0.61
N ALA A 582 -18.99 23.53 1.21
CA ALA A 582 -18.07 24.59 0.81
C ALA A 582 -17.40 25.25 2.03
N LEU A 583 -16.07 25.27 2.04
CA LEU A 583 -15.24 25.92 3.06
C LEU A 583 -14.85 27.33 2.58
N HIS A 584 -15.23 28.34 3.36
CA HIS A 584 -14.90 29.74 3.12
C HIS A 584 -13.52 30.10 3.69
N TYR A 585 -12.85 31.12 3.14
CA TYR A 585 -11.47 31.47 3.55
C TYR A 585 -11.32 31.96 5.00
N ASP A 586 -12.42 32.31 5.68
CA ASP A 586 -12.45 32.67 7.11
C ASP A 586 -12.63 31.46 8.05
N GLY A 587 -12.68 30.25 7.50
CA GLY A 587 -12.88 29.02 8.25
C GLY A 587 -14.32 28.76 8.67
N THR A 588 -15.31 29.43 8.07
CA THR A 588 -16.72 29.05 8.17
C THR A 588 -17.11 28.03 7.09
N LEU A 589 -18.11 27.19 7.41
CA LEU A 589 -18.53 26.08 6.56
C LEU A 589 -20.01 26.20 6.14
N TRP A 590 -20.28 25.87 4.88
CA TRP A 590 -21.63 25.84 4.28
C TRP A 590 -21.95 24.45 3.74
N ALA A 591 -23.23 24.07 3.81
CA ALA A 591 -23.72 22.75 3.37
C ALA A 591 -25.09 22.83 2.65
N TRP A 592 -25.34 21.93 1.71
CA TRP A 592 -26.65 21.76 1.05
C TRP A 592 -26.84 20.36 0.45
N GLY A 593 -28.10 20.00 0.17
CA GLY A 593 -28.53 18.72 -0.38
C GLY A 593 -29.42 17.92 0.58
N GLY A 594 -29.36 16.59 0.46
CA GLY A 594 -30.06 15.65 1.35
C GLY A 594 -29.55 15.73 2.79
N ASN A 595 -30.48 15.71 3.76
CA ASN A 595 -30.17 15.85 5.19
C ASN A 595 -30.85 14.79 6.08
N ALA A 596 -31.37 13.70 5.49
CA ALA A 596 -32.21 12.74 6.20
C ALA A 596 -31.52 12.04 7.40
N GLN A 597 -30.19 12.13 7.50
CA GLN A 597 -29.38 11.60 8.61
C GLN A 597 -28.62 12.73 9.36
N GLY A 598 -28.95 14.00 9.13
CA GLY A 598 -28.31 15.15 9.78
C GLY A 598 -26.96 15.59 9.19
N GLN A 599 -26.57 15.06 8.01
CA GLN A 599 -25.26 15.29 7.39
C GLN A 599 -24.88 16.75 7.11
N LEU A 600 -25.87 17.66 7.05
CA LEU A 600 -25.61 19.09 6.84
C LEU A 600 -25.18 19.83 8.11
N GLY A 601 -25.36 19.25 9.31
CA GLY A 601 -24.90 19.85 10.56
C GLY A 601 -25.68 21.08 11.03
N ASP A 602 -26.83 21.38 10.42
CA ASP A 602 -27.62 22.59 10.68
C ASP A 602 -28.57 22.50 11.87
N GLY A 603 -28.38 21.50 12.74
CA GLY A 603 -29.27 21.14 13.85
C GLY A 603 -30.49 20.31 13.45
N SER A 604 -30.78 20.15 12.14
CA SER A 604 -31.99 19.48 11.63
C SER A 604 -31.70 18.18 10.88
N THR A 605 -32.77 17.50 10.44
CA THR A 605 -32.73 16.43 9.42
C THR A 605 -33.42 16.85 8.12
N THR A 606 -33.66 18.15 7.92
CA THR A 606 -34.44 18.67 6.80
C THR A 606 -33.53 19.02 5.62
N GLN A 607 -33.87 18.54 4.43
CA GLN A 607 -33.20 18.82 3.16
C GLN A 607 -33.02 20.33 2.92
N ARG A 608 -31.95 20.70 2.21
CA ARG A 608 -31.64 22.10 1.84
C ARG A 608 -31.32 22.16 0.35
N THR A 609 -32.19 22.75 -0.46
CA THR A 609 -31.91 22.95 -1.91
C THR A 609 -31.03 24.18 -2.17
N LEU A 610 -30.71 24.97 -1.15
CA LEU A 610 -29.80 26.13 -1.16
C LEU A 610 -28.75 25.97 -0.05
N PRO A 611 -27.56 26.58 -0.15
CA PRO A 611 -26.56 26.62 0.92
C PRO A 611 -27.11 27.16 2.25
N VAL A 612 -26.78 26.46 3.35
CA VAL A 612 -26.95 26.94 4.73
C VAL A 612 -25.59 26.93 5.45
N GLN A 613 -25.33 27.96 6.26
CA GLN A 613 -24.11 28.08 7.06
C GLN A 613 -24.24 27.27 8.36
N LEU A 614 -23.18 26.55 8.75
CA LEU A 614 -23.14 25.86 10.03
C LEU A 614 -22.76 26.84 11.15
N MET A 615 -23.73 27.16 12.00
CA MET A 615 -23.55 28.11 13.10
C MET A 615 -22.86 27.46 14.30
N GLY A 616 -21.93 28.17 14.93
CA GLY A 616 -21.20 27.71 16.12
C GLY A 616 -19.95 26.86 15.83
N LEU A 617 -19.58 26.69 14.55
CA LEU A 617 -18.33 26.06 14.12
C LEU A 617 -17.52 27.06 13.28
N SER A 618 -16.29 27.33 13.70
CA SER A 618 -15.39 28.34 13.11
C SER A 618 -13.95 27.82 13.00
N ASP A 619 -13.08 28.60 12.35
CA ASP A 619 -11.65 28.33 12.25
C ASP A 619 -11.30 27.02 11.53
N ILE A 620 -12.20 26.53 10.66
CA ILE A 620 -12.03 25.28 9.92
C ILE A 620 -10.94 25.45 8.84
N VAL A 621 -10.03 24.47 8.75
CA VAL A 621 -8.91 24.45 7.81
C VAL A 621 -8.93 23.24 6.86
N ALA A 622 -9.69 22.19 7.20
CA ALA A 622 -9.94 21.05 6.33
C ALA A 622 -11.36 20.50 6.59
N VAL A 623 -11.99 19.94 5.55
CA VAL A 623 -13.31 19.30 5.60
C VAL A 623 -13.35 18.15 4.60
N ASP A 624 -14.07 17.08 4.91
CA ASP A 624 -14.42 16.04 3.92
C ASP A 624 -15.82 15.44 4.18
N ALA A 625 -16.43 14.88 3.14
CA ALA A 625 -17.85 14.48 3.09
C ALA A 625 -18.05 13.03 2.66
N GLY A 626 -18.50 12.19 3.59
CA GLY A 626 -18.87 10.80 3.33
C GLY A 626 -20.25 10.62 2.68
N MET A 627 -20.76 9.39 2.61
CA MET A 627 -22.10 9.14 2.03
C MET A 627 -23.20 9.93 2.76
N SER A 628 -23.13 10.01 4.09
CA SER A 628 -24.09 10.71 4.95
C SER A 628 -23.51 11.17 6.29
N HIS A 629 -22.19 11.41 6.37
CA HIS A 629 -21.53 11.95 7.56
C HIS A 629 -20.35 12.85 7.16
N THR A 630 -20.04 13.86 7.97
CA THR A 630 -19.07 14.91 7.64
C THR A 630 -17.99 15.01 8.72
N LEU A 631 -16.75 15.25 8.31
CA LEU A 631 -15.62 15.59 9.18
C LEU A 631 -15.10 17.00 8.90
N ALA A 632 -14.69 17.70 9.95
CA ALA A 632 -13.98 18.98 9.82
C ALA A 632 -12.87 19.14 10.87
N VAL A 633 -11.79 19.82 10.48
CA VAL A 633 -10.59 20.08 11.29
C VAL A 633 -10.46 21.58 11.51
N ARG A 634 -10.28 22.00 12.76
CA ARG A 634 -10.01 23.41 13.12
C ARG A 634 -8.52 23.71 13.16
N SER A 635 -8.16 24.99 13.03
CA SER A 635 -6.78 25.50 12.99
C SER A 635 -5.94 25.17 14.24
N ASP A 636 -6.58 24.88 15.37
CA ASP A 636 -5.95 24.38 16.60
C ASP A 636 -5.68 22.85 16.59
N GLY A 637 -5.99 22.18 15.48
CA GLY A 637 -5.84 20.74 15.31
C GLY A 637 -6.92 19.91 16.02
N THR A 638 -8.04 20.52 16.44
CA THR A 638 -9.21 19.79 16.95
C THR A 638 -10.09 19.27 15.82
N LEU A 639 -10.67 18.08 16.03
CA LEU A 639 -11.51 17.36 15.08
C LEU A 639 -12.99 17.44 15.51
N TRP A 640 -13.88 17.62 14.53
CA TRP A 640 -15.32 17.74 14.70
C TRP A 640 -16.05 16.88 13.66
N ALA A 641 -17.20 16.30 14.04
CA ALA A 641 -17.97 15.41 13.19
C ALA A 641 -19.49 15.55 13.41
N TRP A 642 -20.29 15.27 12.37
CA TRP A 642 -21.76 15.23 12.43
C TRP A 642 -22.38 14.39 11.29
N GLY A 643 -23.68 14.08 11.42
CA GLY A 643 -24.47 13.31 10.46
C GLY A 643 -24.86 11.92 10.97
N LEU A 644 -24.90 10.97 10.03
CA LEU A 644 -25.10 9.55 10.30
C LEU A 644 -24.03 9.05 11.28
N ASN A 645 -24.43 8.16 12.19
CA ASN A 645 -23.56 7.67 13.25
C ASN A 645 -23.97 6.26 13.71
N ARG A 646 -24.63 5.46 12.86
CA ARG A 646 -25.23 4.18 13.27
C ARG A 646 -24.19 3.13 13.66
N VAL A 647 -22.98 3.31 13.16
CA VAL A 647 -21.80 2.46 13.30
C VAL A 647 -20.60 3.28 13.82
N GLY A 648 -20.86 4.44 14.46
CA GLY A 648 -19.84 5.26 15.12
C GLY A 648 -19.01 6.16 14.20
N GLU A 649 -19.51 6.47 13.00
CA GLU A 649 -18.89 7.31 11.96
C GLU A 649 -18.36 8.65 12.48
N LEU A 650 -18.87 9.13 13.62
CA LEU A 650 -18.51 10.41 14.22
C LEU A 650 -17.43 10.33 15.31
N GLY A 651 -17.05 9.14 15.79
CA GLY A 651 -15.94 8.99 16.74
C GLY A 651 -16.22 9.44 18.18
N ILE A 652 -17.49 9.63 18.54
CA ILE A 652 -17.92 10.23 19.82
C ILE A 652 -18.34 9.20 20.90
N GLY A 653 -17.85 7.97 20.82
CA GLY A 653 -18.14 6.87 21.76
C GLY A 653 -19.59 6.38 21.79
N THR A 654 -20.45 6.85 20.89
CA THR A 654 -21.89 6.56 20.86
C THR A 654 -22.39 6.43 19.41
N THR A 655 -23.49 5.70 19.19
CA THR A 655 -24.05 5.38 17.86
C THR A 655 -25.34 6.16 17.51
N GLY A 656 -25.58 7.28 18.20
CA GLY A 656 -26.73 8.15 17.91
C GLY A 656 -26.37 9.23 16.89
N ILE A 657 -27.24 9.45 15.89
CA ILE A 657 -27.13 10.55 14.91
C ILE A 657 -26.85 11.89 15.61
N ARG A 658 -26.08 12.76 14.95
CA ARG A 658 -25.83 14.13 15.40
C ARG A 658 -26.19 15.10 14.28
N THR A 659 -27.25 15.87 14.48
CA THR A 659 -27.71 16.86 13.50
C THR A 659 -26.90 18.17 13.56
N ALA A 660 -26.01 18.33 14.53
CA ALA A 660 -25.11 19.47 14.69
C ALA A 660 -23.67 19.00 15.00
N PRO A 661 -22.63 19.79 14.68
CA PRO A 661 -21.24 19.48 14.99
C PRO A 661 -20.99 19.13 16.45
N VAL A 662 -20.23 18.05 16.68
CA VAL A 662 -19.72 17.67 17.99
C VAL A 662 -18.23 17.38 17.91
N GLN A 663 -17.48 17.79 18.93
CA GLN A 663 -16.04 17.59 18.99
C GLN A 663 -15.70 16.11 19.24
N VAL A 664 -14.73 15.61 18.50
CA VAL A 664 -14.24 14.23 18.62
C VAL A 664 -13.13 14.19 19.67
N THR A 665 -13.51 13.96 20.93
CA THR A 665 -12.59 14.01 22.08
C THR A 665 -11.61 12.85 22.11
N GLY A 666 -10.35 13.12 22.49
CA GLY A 666 -9.28 12.11 22.59
C GLY A 666 -8.29 12.12 21.43
N LEU A 667 -8.57 12.88 20.36
CA LEU A 667 -7.72 13.07 19.20
C LEU A 667 -7.45 14.58 18.98
N SER A 668 -6.18 14.96 18.89
CA SER A 668 -5.75 16.35 18.68
C SER A 668 -4.47 16.45 17.84
N GLY A 669 -4.24 17.63 17.26
CA GLY A 669 -3.15 17.85 16.30
C GLY A 669 -3.43 17.23 14.94
N VAL A 670 -4.70 17.09 14.56
CA VAL A 670 -5.13 16.64 13.22
C VAL A 670 -4.80 17.73 12.20
N VAL A 671 -4.36 17.33 11.00
CA VAL A 671 -3.98 18.23 9.89
C VAL A 671 -4.66 17.88 8.57
N SER A 672 -5.20 16.67 8.43
CA SER A 672 -5.97 16.21 7.27
C SER A 672 -6.97 15.15 7.72
N VAL A 673 -8.11 15.05 7.03
CA VAL A 673 -9.18 14.08 7.25
C VAL A 673 -9.61 13.50 5.91
N SER A 674 -10.27 12.34 5.93
CA SER A 674 -11.15 11.94 4.83
C SER A 674 -12.33 11.10 5.31
N ALA A 675 -13.47 11.23 4.63
CA ALA A 675 -14.74 10.60 5.00
C ALA A 675 -15.29 9.81 3.81
N GLY A 676 -15.37 8.48 3.96
CA GLY A 676 -15.84 7.55 2.92
C GLY A 676 -17.32 7.25 3.08
N THR A 677 -17.80 6.11 2.57
CA THR A 677 -19.24 5.78 2.68
C THR A 677 -19.74 5.85 4.14
N GLU A 678 -19.16 5.05 5.03
CA GLU A 678 -19.43 5.07 6.47
C GLU A 678 -18.10 5.03 7.29
N LEU A 679 -16.96 5.26 6.62
CA LEU A 679 -15.62 5.38 7.19
C LEU A 679 -15.26 6.83 7.49
N SER A 680 -14.52 7.07 8.58
CA SER A 680 -13.80 8.32 8.85
C SER A 680 -12.32 8.11 9.17
N LEU A 681 -11.46 9.00 8.66
CA LEU A 681 -9.99 9.02 8.80
C LEU A 681 -9.45 10.39 9.23
N ALA A 682 -8.33 10.43 9.96
CA ALA A 682 -7.57 11.65 10.30
C ALA A 682 -6.05 11.45 10.40
N VAL A 683 -5.28 12.25 9.66
CA VAL A 683 -3.80 12.34 9.79
C VAL A 683 -3.44 13.44 10.78
N ARG A 684 -2.47 13.17 11.67
CA ARG A 684 -1.92 14.16 12.61
C ARG A 684 -0.60 14.75 12.12
N TYR A 685 -0.19 15.89 12.68
CA TYR A 685 1.04 16.61 12.29
C TYR A 685 2.34 15.80 12.42
N ASP A 686 2.35 14.72 13.21
CA ASP A 686 3.48 13.78 13.36
C ASP A 686 3.45 12.62 12.35
N GLY A 687 2.52 12.67 11.38
CA GLY A 687 2.35 11.66 10.34
C GLY A 687 1.70 10.36 10.83
N THR A 688 1.08 10.35 12.01
CA THR A 688 0.25 9.23 12.47
C THR A 688 -1.17 9.32 11.89
N LEU A 689 -1.70 8.22 11.36
CA LEU A 689 -3.08 8.10 10.92
C LEU A 689 -3.98 7.57 12.03
N TRP A 690 -5.24 8.01 12.05
CA TRP A 690 -6.31 7.61 12.96
C TRP A 690 -7.59 7.32 12.16
N ALA A 691 -8.46 6.44 12.68
CA ALA A 691 -9.67 6.01 12.00
C ALA A 691 -10.80 5.58 12.97
N TRP A 692 -12.05 5.73 12.52
CA TRP A 692 -13.29 5.35 13.25
C TRP A 692 -14.50 5.28 12.31
N GLY A 693 -15.62 4.71 12.78
CA GLY A 693 -16.81 4.44 11.98
C GLY A 693 -17.00 2.98 11.57
N ASN A 694 -17.61 2.77 10.41
CA ASN A 694 -17.88 1.45 9.86
C ASN A 694 -16.59 0.67 9.60
N ASN A 695 -16.59 -0.57 10.09
CA ASN A 695 -15.51 -1.52 9.91
C ASN A 695 -16.00 -2.89 9.42
N ALA A 696 -17.26 -3.02 8.99
CA ALA A 696 -17.80 -4.24 8.36
C ALA A 696 -17.00 -4.64 7.12
N ASP A 697 -16.46 -3.64 6.41
CA ASP A 697 -15.50 -3.79 5.30
C ASP A 697 -14.06 -3.44 5.72
N GLY A 698 -13.71 -3.49 7.02
CA GLY A 698 -12.32 -3.25 7.45
C GLY A 698 -11.79 -1.83 7.27
N ALA A 699 -12.65 -0.90 6.87
CA ALA A 699 -12.28 0.42 6.39
C ALA A 699 -11.45 1.23 7.42
N LEU A 700 -11.53 0.90 8.71
CA LEU A 700 -10.77 1.60 9.76
C LEU A 700 -9.28 1.32 9.76
N GLY A 701 -8.81 0.36 8.97
CA GLY A 701 -7.38 0.11 8.85
C GLY A 701 -6.72 -0.40 10.15
N ASN A 702 -7.50 -1.02 11.05
CA ASN A 702 -7.06 -1.38 12.40
C ASN A 702 -6.87 -2.89 12.64
N GLY A 703 -7.00 -3.72 11.60
CA GLY A 703 -6.88 -5.18 11.70
C GLY A 703 -8.09 -5.85 12.36
N THR A 704 -9.23 -5.16 12.45
CA THR A 704 -10.48 -5.68 13.01
C THR A 704 -11.66 -5.44 12.05
N LEU A 705 -12.81 -6.06 12.34
CA LEU A 705 -14.10 -5.75 11.70
C LEU A 705 -15.09 -5.07 12.66
N PHE A 706 -14.63 -4.68 13.84
CA PHE A 706 -15.48 -4.01 14.81
C PHE A 706 -15.48 -2.52 14.53
N ASN A 707 -16.68 -1.99 14.31
CA ASN A 707 -16.95 -0.57 14.20
C ASN A 707 -16.35 0.16 15.41
N SER A 708 -15.39 1.05 15.19
CA SER A 708 -14.80 1.82 16.28
C SER A 708 -15.62 3.08 16.47
N PHE A 709 -16.28 3.20 17.61
CA PHE A 709 -17.09 4.37 17.93
C PHE A 709 -16.25 5.57 18.40
N VAL A 710 -14.92 5.42 18.51
CA VAL A 710 -13.94 6.47 18.84
C VAL A 710 -12.75 6.41 17.88
N PRO A 711 -12.02 7.52 17.62
CA PRO A 711 -10.76 7.45 16.92
C PRO A 711 -9.79 6.52 17.62
N MET A 712 -9.23 5.59 16.85
CA MET A 712 -8.03 4.87 17.24
C MET A 712 -6.92 5.13 16.23
N GLN A 713 -5.68 5.09 16.69
CA GLN A 713 -4.53 5.22 15.80
C GLN A 713 -4.46 3.99 14.89
N VAL A 714 -4.37 4.23 13.58
CA VAL A 714 -3.89 3.27 12.59
C VAL A 714 -2.37 3.16 12.79
N SER A 715 -1.98 2.53 13.90
CA SER A 715 -0.63 2.52 14.46
C SER A 715 0.40 1.82 13.58
N VAL A 716 -0.06 1.02 12.61
CA VAL A 716 0.76 0.42 11.57
C VAL A 716 1.25 1.42 10.50
N LEU A 717 0.69 2.64 10.46
CA LEU A 717 1.20 3.72 9.61
C LEU A 717 1.83 4.87 10.41
N SER A 718 2.98 5.29 9.90
CA SER A 718 3.69 6.51 10.29
C SER A 718 4.17 7.24 9.04
N GLY A 719 4.53 8.52 9.20
CA GLY A 719 4.95 9.38 8.09
C GLY A 719 3.88 9.59 7.01
N VAL A 720 2.59 9.40 7.33
CA VAL A 720 1.46 9.68 6.44
C VAL A 720 1.37 11.19 6.21
N GLN A 721 1.11 11.63 4.98
CA GLN A 721 0.95 13.03 4.59
C GLN A 721 -0.48 13.38 4.15
N SER A 722 -1.17 12.46 3.48
CA SER A 722 -2.58 12.62 3.13
C SER A 722 -3.32 11.29 3.20
N VAL A 723 -4.65 11.36 3.22
CA VAL A 723 -5.54 10.21 3.09
C VAL A 723 -6.68 10.52 2.13
N SER A 724 -7.31 9.46 1.64
CA SER A 724 -8.60 9.50 0.95
C SER A 724 -9.46 8.38 1.54
N ALA A 725 -10.78 8.52 1.47
CA ALA A 725 -11.74 7.53 1.90
C ALA A 725 -12.78 7.33 0.79
N GLY A 726 -12.83 6.13 0.26
CA GLY A 726 -13.64 5.76 -0.89
C GLY A 726 -15.13 5.67 -0.57
N THR A 727 -15.93 6.09 -1.54
CA THR A 727 -17.39 6.09 -1.50
C THR A 727 -17.96 5.02 -2.43
N SER A 728 -19.15 4.53 -2.08
CA SER A 728 -19.89 3.48 -2.78
C SER A 728 -21.39 3.67 -2.59
N SER A 729 -22.16 3.31 -3.61
CA SER A 729 -23.63 3.32 -3.58
C SER A 729 -24.23 2.19 -2.71
N ARG A 730 -23.39 1.29 -2.19
CA ARG A 730 -23.78 0.19 -1.29
C ARG A 730 -23.27 0.46 0.12
N ALA A 731 -24.17 0.47 1.11
CA ALA A 731 -23.81 0.55 2.53
C ALA A 731 -22.90 -0.63 2.94
N GLY A 732 -22.05 -0.42 3.95
CA GLY A 732 -20.94 -1.33 4.30
C GLY A 732 -19.66 -1.04 3.49
N HIS A 733 -19.77 -0.91 2.17
CA HIS A 733 -18.61 -0.82 1.27
C HIS A 733 -17.89 0.55 1.34
N SER A 734 -17.05 0.73 2.35
CA SER A 734 -16.19 1.91 2.54
C SER A 734 -14.72 1.53 2.36
N PHE A 735 -13.95 2.34 1.65
CA PHE A 735 -12.51 2.10 1.44
C PHE A 735 -11.65 3.32 1.72
N ALA A 736 -10.34 3.22 1.54
CA ALA A 736 -9.35 4.15 2.04
C ALA A 736 -8.04 4.15 1.22
N LEU A 737 -7.35 5.29 1.24
CA LEU A 737 -6.00 5.50 0.74
C LEU A 737 -5.18 6.35 1.74
N ALA A 738 -3.85 6.26 1.73
CA ALA A 738 -2.94 7.05 2.57
C ALA A 738 -1.60 7.30 1.86
N VAL A 739 -1.37 8.49 1.31
CA VAL A 739 -0.06 8.86 0.77
C VAL A 739 0.89 9.19 1.92
N HIS A 740 2.05 8.56 1.93
CA HIS A 740 3.13 8.77 2.88
C HIS A 740 4.19 9.71 2.31
N SER A 741 4.98 10.31 3.20
CA SER A 741 6.03 11.25 2.80
C SER A 741 7.05 10.66 1.85
N ASP A 742 7.32 9.35 1.89
CA ASP A 742 8.25 8.67 0.98
C ASP A 742 7.73 8.46 -0.45
N GLY A 743 6.57 9.03 -0.81
CA GLY A 743 5.94 8.94 -2.14
C GLY A 743 5.02 7.73 -2.30
N THR A 744 5.03 6.80 -1.34
CA THR A 744 4.21 5.60 -1.35
C THR A 744 2.77 5.89 -0.91
N ALA A 745 1.78 5.13 -1.37
CA ALA A 745 0.36 5.27 -1.03
C ALA A 745 -0.23 3.95 -0.53
N SER A 746 -0.65 3.87 0.74
CA SER A 746 -1.35 2.69 1.24
C SER A 746 -2.83 2.68 0.86
N ALA A 747 -3.44 1.53 0.59
CA ALA A 747 -4.85 1.39 0.18
C ALA A 747 -5.58 0.30 0.98
N TRP A 748 -6.81 0.49 1.48
CA TRP A 748 -7.55 -0.56 2.23
C TRP A 748 -9.06 -0.32 2.31
N GLY A 749 -9.79 -1.23 2.94
CA GLY A 749 -11.25 -1.26 3.01
C GLY A 749 -11.87 -1.94 1.78
N ALA A 750 -13.10 -1.56 1.44
CA ALA A 750 -13.88 -2.13 0.33
C ALA A 750 -13.11 -2.19 -0.99
N ASN A 751 -13.16 -3.35 -1.63
CA ASN A 751 -12.42 -3.63 -2.86
C ASN A 751 -13.22 -4.56 -3.80
N SER A 752 -14.55 -4.56 -3.67
CA SER A 752 -15.47 -5.47 -4.37
C SER A 752 -15.39 -5.42 -5.90
N ASP A 753 -14.65 -4.47 -6.45
CA ASP A 753 -14.56 -4.14 -7.87
C ASP A 753 -13.10 -3.84 -8.32
N GLY A 754 -12.12 -3.95 -7.40
CA GLY A 754 -10.69 -3.69 -7.65
C GLY A 754 -10.24 -2.24 -7.45
N GLN A 755 -11.06 -1.41 -6.81
CA GLN A 755 -10.85 0.04 -6.64
C GLN A 755 -9.70 0.45 -5.71
N LEU A 756 -9.14 -0.47 -4.90
CA LEU A 756 -7.84 -0.25 -4.23
C LEU A 756 -6.65 -0.29 -5.21
N GLY A 757 -6.92 -0.51 -6.49
CA GLY A 757 -5.93 -0.65 -7.55
C GLY A 757 -5.20 -1.98 -7.56
N ASN A 758 -5.35 -2.78 -6.49
CA ASN A 758 -4.64 -4.01 -6.09
C ASN A 758 -4.82 -5.23 -7.02
N GLY A 759 -4.84 -4.97 -8.32
CA GLY A 759 -4.97 -5.87 -9.46
C GLY A 759 -6.31 -6.56 -9.63
N GLY A 760 -7.22 -6.52 -8.65
CA GLY A 760 -8.59 -6.97 -8.89
C GLY A 760 -9.51 -7.07 -7.68
N PRO A 761 -10.73 -7.61 -7.88
CA PRO A 761 -11.78 -7.55 -6.86
C PRO A 761 -11.60 -8.53 -5.68
N THR A 762 -11.75 -8.03 -4.46
CA THR A 762 -12.04 -8.80 -3.23
C THR A 762 -12.94 -7.96 -2.35
N THR A 763 -13.97 -8.50 -1.70
CA THR A 763 -14.94 -7.70 -0.93
C THR A 763 -14.36 -6.50 -0.17
N TYR A 764 -13.31 -6.71 0.65
CA TYR A 764 -12.59 -5.63 1.36
C TYR A 764 -11.26 -6.05 2.01
N ALA A 765 -10.52 -5.13 2.66
CA ALA A 765 -9.31 -5.37 3.47
C ALA A 765 -9.21 -4.49 4.75
N THR A 766 -8.86 -5.05 5.92
CA THR A 766 -9.00 -4.39 7.25
C THR A 766 -7.81 -3.59 7.83
N THR A 767 -6.68 -3.51 7.13
CA THR A 767 -5.49 -2.70 7.49
C THR A 767 -4.87 -2.14 6.18
N PRO A 768 -4.00 -1.10 6.19
CA PRO A 768 -3.48 -0.46 4.97
C PRO A 768 -2.54 -1.31 4.08
N VAL A 769 -2.72 -1.29 2.75
CA VAL A 769 -1.88 -1.98 1.73
C VAL A 769 -0.90 -1.01 1.06
N ARG A 770 0.39 -0.99 1.44
CA ARG A 770 1.36 0.05 1.02
C ARG A 770 1.87 -0.10 -0.42
N SER A 771 1.33 0.71 -1.35
CA SER A 771 1.80 0.81 -2.73
C SER A 771 2.98 1.77 -2.88
N LEU A 772 4.10 1.25 -3.35
CA LEU A 772 5.17 2.06 -3.90
C LEU A 772 4.86 2.43 -5.35
N LEU A 773 4.02 3.45 -5.53
CA LEU A 773 4.06 4.26 -6.74
C LEU A 773 5.46 4.90 -6.80
N TYR A 774 6.20 4.58 -7.86
CA TYR A 774 7.48 5.16 -8.21
C TYR A 774 7.26 5.95 -9.47
#